data_AF-A0A3A9UNG5-F1
#
_entry.id   AF-A0A3A9UNG5-F1
#
_cell.length_a   1.000
_cell.length_b   1.000
_cell.length_c   1.000
_cell.angle_alpha   90.00
_cell.angle_beta   90.00
_cell.angle_gamma   90.00
#
_symmetry.space_group_name_H-M   'P 1'
#
loop_
_entity.id
_entity.type
_entity.pdbx_description
1 polymer ?
#
loop_
_entity_poly.entity_id
_entity_poly.type
_entity_poly.pdbx_seq_one_letter_code
_entity_poly.pdbx_strand_id
1 'polypeptide(L)'
;MSDEQRLSNIAIILKRADEGGLKDVSQHLVYKLNTLQFNSQLLCELLTILGIDEFELKKSKLGALRKQKKYLFLVFACVVQAQEAKLTEKDLASNLEFFLQRRNYVEAFLLCRLASHLGFVNIRIYLQTSAICCMNTGNTALSIHYWQEYFSKSQENNFSSLRKLNLRDNNNSQVFPKIAKDSYLKRVSEKVCVYTALFGDYDDLPPILEGSDHVEFICFTDRIRATPGWEFRVVELTESNPILENRKYKILPHEFLRDYDCSLYLDSNIFILADITKLLSTCITYPFAAWVHPERSDIYDELAAIISSFRHEPNKMLEQFLHFQKEGVKRNSGMIEACFLWRDHRDSSVSELMEEWWEFIKDRGNRDQPGLTSLMEQLGVRPSVFREEFGTTRLNDFFVKLPHKGNPLNTKFCDEKNGESPSVLASKKVYFVYRENQKQVASTYMRGYQLSEIIAKEVDSLSVNYVNEEYLSSIKNALVVITKGFLKKATKDEISLLKENGNIIAFDFVDDPPREQLVAICDVLIASSIQQLLYYKKYFPSKLSHMITHHTDPEIPNLPYKTDKSSIGYFGELVNAKWRDDIPDKVGFVLTNTKTRTKEWISELANYNCHYAVRNRREIDGFKPFLKGFTAAHCNSAIIIPKSEGDARFYLTSDYPYLCETDELDDVLATIEHYHASFGSSEHRFAMDIMRSVKYRSTPQYISREFKKLLSSL
;
A
#
# COMPACT_ATOMS: atom_id res chain seq x y z
N MET A 1 32.42 -22.49 38.63
CA MET A 1 33.43 -21.75 37.84
C MET A 1 33.31 -20.28 38.21
N SER A 2 34.43 -19.61 38.49
CA SER A 2 34.46 -18.15 38.61
C SER A 2 34.09 -17.49 37.27
N ASP A 3 33.62 -16.25 37.30
CA ASP A 3 33.30 -15.50 36.08
C ASP A 3 34.54 -15.27 35.21
N GLU A 4 35.71 -15.12 35.80
CA GLU A 4 37.01 -15.06 35.10
C GLU A 4 37.30 -16.33 34.27
N GLN A 5 37.02 -17.52 34.83
CA GLN A 5 37.19 -18.78 34.12
C GLN A 5 36.13 -18.98 33.03
N ARG A 6 34.92 -18.41 33.20
CA ARG A 6 33.89 -18.38 32.17
C ARG A 6 34.26 -17.44 31.03
N LEU A 7 34.76 -16.24 31.34
CA LEU A 7 35.24 -15.24 30.37
C LEU A 7 36.42 -15.78 29.56
N SER A 8 37.41 -16.39 30.22
CA SER A 8 38.55 -17.00 29.53
C SER A 8 38.12 -18.07 28.53
N ASN A 9 37.14 -18.91 28.89
CA ASN A 9 36.58 -19.90 27.97
C ASN A 9 35.83 -19.26 26.79
N ILE A 10 35.07 -18.20 27.04
CA ILE A 10 34.36 -17.47 25.97
C ILE A 10 35.36 -16.79 25.03
N ALA A 11 36.42 -16.17 25.56
CA ALA A 11 37.46 -15.52 24.78
C ALA A 11 38.20 -16.51 23.87
N ILE A 12 38.50 -17.72 24.38
CA ILE A 12 39.07 -18.81 23.56
C ILE A 12 38.13 -19.15 22.39
N ILE A 13 36.83 -19.26 22.65
CA ILE A 13 35.84 -19.62 21.62
C ILE A 13 35.66 -18.47 20.62
N LEU A 14 35.62 -17.20 21.07
CA LEU A 14 35.53 -16.03 20.20
C LEU A 14 36.74 -15.91 19.28
N LYS A 15 37.96 -16.14 19.79
CA LYS A 15 39.19 -16.17 18.97
C LYS A 15 39.12 -17.27 17.90
N ARG A 16 38.60 -18.45 18.24
CA ARG A 16 38.40 -19.56 17.29
C ARG A 16 37.27 -19.33 16.28
N ALA A 17 36.22 -18.61 16.67
CA ALA A 17 35.09 -18.30 15.79
C ALA A 17 35.51 -17.37 14.64
N ASP A 18 36.45 -16.46 14.88
CA ASP A 18 37.05 -15.59 13.86
C ASP A 18 37.86 -16.37 12.79
N GLU A 19 38.25 -17.61 13.11
CA GLU A 19 39.03 -18.51 12.24
C GLU A 19 38.15 -19.48 11.41
N GLY A 20 36.82 -19.34 11.44
CA GLY A 20 35.90 -20.03 10.52
C GLY A 20 35.35 -21.40 10.98
N GLY A 21 35.40 -21.71 12.28
CA GLY A 21 34.97 -23.01 12.82
C GLY A 21 33.48 -23.14 13.21
N LEU A 22 32.76 -23.97 12.45
CA LEU A 22 31.65 -24.89 12.78
C LEU A 22 30.38 -24.38 13.52
N LYS A 23 29.22 -24.80 12.97
CA LYS A 23 27.85 -24.58 13.47
C LYS A 23 27.65 -24.96 14.95
N ASP A 24 28.33 -26.01 15.41
CA ASP A 24 28.28 -26.48 16.81
C ASP A 24 28.96 -25.52 17.79
N VAL A 25 29.97 -24.78 17.33
CA VAL A 25 30.66 -23.75 18.12
C VAL A 25 29.73 -22.58 18.39
N SER A 26 28.89 -22.20 17.41
CA SER A 26 27.92 -21.11 17.55
C SER A 26 26.85 -21.43 18.59
N GLN A 27 26.31 -22.67 18.60
CA GLN A 27 25.33 -23.09 19.60
C GLN A 27 25.90 -23.01 21.01
N HIS A 28 27.10 -23.59 21.20
CA HIS A 28 27.77 -23.65 22.49
C HIS A 28 28.16 -22.26 23.00
N LEU A 29 28.62 -21.37 22.11
CA LEU A 29 29.00 -20.01 22.46
C LEU A 29 27.79 -19.17 22.88
N VAL A 30 26.68 -19.22 22.13
CA VAL A 30 25.44 -18.54 22.50
C VAL A 30 24.95 -19.00 23.87
N TYR A 31 24.99 -20.32 24.13
CA TYR A 31 24.64 -20.87 25.44
C TYR A 31 25.52 -20.30 26.57
N LYS A 32 26.86 -20.28 26.40
CA LYS A 32 27.77 -19.71 27.39
C LYS A 32 27.54 -18.22 27.62
N LEU A 33 27.37 -17.45 26.54
CA LEU A 33 27.08 -16.01 26.61
C LEU A 33 25.77 -15.71 27.33
N ASN A 34 24.76 -16.58 27.21
CA ASN A 34 23.50 -16.43 27.91
C ASN A 34 23.65 -16.55 29.44
N THR A 35 24.57 -17.40 29.90
CA THR A 35 24.79 -17.62 31.35
C THR A 35 25.58 -16.52 32.05
N LEU A 36 26.13 -15.55 31.31
CA LEU A 36 26.91 -14.44 31.89
C LEU A 36 26.08 -13.18 32.08
N GLN A 37 26.26 -12.54 33.23
CA GLN A 37 25.72 -11.22 33.55
C GLN A 37 26.78 -10.12 33.34
N PHE A 38 26.97 -9.70 32.09
CA PHE A 38 27.90 -8.61 31.76
C PHE A 38 27.60 -7.32 32.53
N ASN A 39 28.67 -6.64 32.94
CA ASN A 39 28.68 -5.28 33.47
C ASN A 39 29.95 -4.56 32.93
N SER A 40 30.17 -3.30 33.29
CA SER A 40 31.33 -2.54 32.80
C SER A 40 32.67 -3.20 33.16
N GLN A 41 32.78 -3.81 34.35
CA GLN A 41 34.00 -4.49 34.78
C GLN A 41 34.29 -5.73 33.91
N LEU A 42 33.30 -6.60 33.74
CA LEU A 42 33.43 -7.82 32.93
C LEU A 42 33.71 -7.50 31.44
N LEU A 43 33.21 -6.37 30.93
CA LEU A 43 33.56 -5.89 29.61
C LEU A 43 35.06 -5.55 29.53
N CYS A 44 35.59 -4.77 30.47
CA CYS A 44 37.01 -4.42 30.51
C CYS A 44 37.90 -5.67 30.63
N GLU A 45 37.52 -6.63 31.48
CA GLU A 45 38.21 -7.91 31.64
C GLU A 45 38.20 -8.71 30.32
N LEU A 46 37.05 -8.78 29.65
CA LEU A 46 36.94 -9.47 28.35
C LEU A 46 37.82 -8.81 27.27
N LEU A 47 37.81 -7.47 27.18
CA LEU A 47 38.67 -6.73 26.24
C LEU A 47 40.15 -7.02 26.51
N THR A 48 40.55 -7.04 27.79
CA THR A 48 41.91 -7.36 28.22
C THR A 48 42.31 -8.78 27.81
N ILE A 49 41.48 -9.79 28.05
CA ILE A 49 41.74 -11.19 27.66
C ILE A 49 41.81 -11.34 26.13
N LEU A 50 41.01 -10.57 25.40
CA LEU A 50 41.01 -10.56 23.94
C LEU A 50 42.18 -9.75 23.34
N GLY A 51 42.87 -8.93 24.13
CA GLY A 51 43.95 -8.06 23.65
C GLY A 51 43.44 -6.91 22.79
N ILE A 52 42.23 -6.42 23.04
CA ILE A 52 41.58 -5.34 22.28
C ILE A 52 41.76 -4.02 23.04
N ASP A 53 42.39 -3.03 22.40
CA ASP A 53 42.58 -1.69 22.96
C ASP A 53 41.29 -0.86 22.91
N GLU A 54 40.79 -0.45 24.08
CA GLU A 54 39.61 0.40 24.24
C GLU A 54 39.77 1.76 23.54
N PHE A 55 40.98 2.32 23.49
CA PHE A 55 41.24 3.59 22.81
C PHE A 55 41.04 3.50 21.30
N GLU A 56 41.42 2.37 20.70
CA GLU A 56 41.17 2.10 19.29
C GLU A 56 39.66 1.95 19.01
N LEU A 57 38.92 1.28 19.90
CA LEU A 57 37.45 1.13 19.79
C LEU A 57 36.74 2.49 19.77
N LYS A 58 37.17 3.43 20.63
CA LYS A 58 36.59 4.79 20.74
C LYS A 58 36.76 5.64 19.48
N LYS A 59 37.86 5.44 18.73
CA LYS A 59 38.21 6.20 17.53
C LYS A 59 37.78 5.52 16.23
N SER A 60 37.36 4.27 16.31
CA SER A 60 37.05 3.47 15.13
C SER A 60 35.81 3.94 14.39
N LYS A 61 35.93 4.07 13.07
CA LYS A 61 34.78 4.31 12.20
C LYS A 61 34.04 2.99 11.95
N LEU A 62 32.83 2.83 12.50
CA LEU A 62 32.04 1.60 12.38
C LEU A 62 31.88 1.13 10.92
N GLY A 63 31.67 2.07 9.99
CA GLY A 63 31.57 1.77 8.55
C GLY A 63 32.85 1.17 7.95
N ALA A 64 34.03 1.54 8.46
CA ALA A 64 35.30 0.95 8.03
C ALA A 64 35.44 -0.48 8.56
N LEU A 65 35.09 -0.72 9.83
CA LEU A 65 35.08 -2.07 10.42
C LEU A 65 34.15 -3.03 9.67
N ARG A 66 32.96 -2.54 9.27
CA ARG A 66 32.02 -3.31 8.41
C ARG A 66 32.65 -3.72 7.09
N LYS A 67 33.33 -2.80 6.39
CA LYS A 67 34.00 -3.07 5.10
C LYS A 67 35.17 -4.05 5.25
N GLN A 68 35.92 -3.92 6.34
CA GLN A 68 37.06 -4.80 6.66
C GLN A 68 36.62 -6.15 7.24
N LYS A 69 35.31 -6.37 7.45
CA LYS A 69 34.75 -7.57 8.10
C LYS A 69 35.31 -7.85 9.51
N LYS A 70 35.76 -6.81 10.23
CA LYS A 70 36.22 -6.91 11.62
C LYS A 70 35.03 -6.93 12.58
N TYR A 71 34.23 -7.99 12.54
CA TYR A 71 32.92 -8.04 13.18
C TYR A 71 32.97 -8.09 14.71
N LEU A 72 33.89 -8.87 15.27
CA LEU A 72 34.09 -8.90 16.72
C LEU A 72 34.53 -7.52 17.26
N PHE A 73 35.45 -6.86 16.55
CA PHE A 73 35.89 -5.50 16.88
C PHE A 73 34.75 -4.47 16.74
N LEU A 74 33.89 -4.64 15.72
CA LEU A 74 32.69 -3.81 15.53
C LEU A 74 31.71 -3.94 16.70
N VAL A 75 31.49 -5.15 17.24
CA VAL A 75 30.64 -5.36 18.42
C VAL A 75 31.14 -4.53 19.60
N PHE A 76 32.43 -4.64 19.93
CA PHE A 76 33.00 -3.89 21.05
C PHE A 76 33.04 -2.38 20.80
N ALA A 77 33.32 -1.95 19.57
CA ALA A 77 33.29 -0.54 19.21
C ALA A 77 31.90 0.07 19.38
N CYS A 78 30.84 -0.69 19.05
CA CYS A 78 29.47 -0.26 19.30
C CYS A 78 29.19 -0.04 20.80
N VAL A 79 29.60 -0.98 21.65
CA VAL A 79 29.31 -0.89 23.10
C VAL A 79 30.11 0.24 23.76
N VAL A 80 31.41 0.35 23.45
CA VAL A 80 32.28 1.39 24.01
C VAL A 80 31.87 2.79 23.54
N GLN A 81 31.49 2.96 22.28
CA GLN A 81 31.00 4.25 21.80
C GLN A 81 29.61 4.59 22.36
N ALA A 82 28.77 3.61 22.68
CA ALA A 82 27.51 3.84 23.39
C ALA A 82 27.73 4.30 24.85
N GLN A 83 28.74 3.75 25.55
CA GLN A 83 29.15 4.22 26.88
C GLN A 83 29.57 5.70 26.88
N GLU A 84 30.16 6.18 25.78
CA GLU A 84 30.51 7.60 25.59
C GLU A 84 29.37 8.45 25.03
N ALA A 85 28.14 7.93 24.99
CA ALA A 85 26.96 8.58 24.41
C ALA A 85 27.13 8.99 22.92
N LYS A 86 28.07 8.37 22.19
CA LYS A 86 28.30 8.61 20.75
C LYS A 86 27.37 7.79 19.86
N LEU A 87 26.77 6.72 20.39
CA LEU A 87 25.79 5.90 19.70
C LEU A 87 24.47 5.87 20.47
N THR A 88 23.38 6.01 19.75
CA THR A 88 22.02 5.91 20.28
C THR A 88 21.51 4.47 20.24
N GLU A 89 20.38 4.19 20.91
CA GLU A 89 19.67 2.91 20.76
C GLU A 89 19.36 2.60 19.28
N LYS A 90 19.03 3.62 18.48
CA LYS A 90 18.76 3.47 17.04
C LYS A 90 20.00 2.99 16.28
N ASP A 91 21.18 3.49 16.64
CA ASP A 91 22.44 3.08 16.01
C ASP A 91 22.81 1.65 16.39
N LEU A 92 22.59 1.26 17.65
CA LEU A 92 22.78 -0.11 18.10
C LEU A 92 21.81 -1.08 17.42
N ALA A 93 20.53 -0.72 17.34
CA ALA A 93 19.51 -1.49 16.61
C ALA A 93 19.91 -1.69 15.14
N SER A 94 20.43 -0.65 14.49
CA SER A 94 20.88 -0.74 13.09
C SER A 94 22.10 -1.66 12.92
N ASN A 95 23.00 -1.73 13.91
CA ASN A 95 24.13 -2.68 13.90
C ASN A 95 23.67 -4.11 14.18
N LEU A 96 22.68 -4.32 15.05
CA LEU A 96 22.05 -5.63 15.27
C LEU A 96 21.38 -6.13 13.99
N GLU A 97 20.58 -5.29 13.32
CA GLU A 97 19.97 -5.60 12.02
C GLU A 97 21.03 -5.97 10.98
N PHE A 98 22.15 -5.23 10.91
CA PHE A 98 23.28 -5.55 10.03
C PHE A 98 23.85 -6.95 10.27
N PHE A 99 24.06 -7.35 11.53
CA PHE A 99 24.59 -8.68 11.86
C PHE A 99 23.57 -9.78 11.55
N LEU A 100 22.30 -9.57 11.90
CA LEU A 100 21.22 -10.54 11.64
C LEU A 100 21.05 -10.79 10.14
N GLN A 101 21.03 -9.74 9.31
CA GLN A 101 20.96 -9.84 7.84
C GLN A 101 22.12 -10.63 7.25
N ARG A 102 23.30 -10.54 7.86
CA ARG A 102 24.51 -11.28 7.45
C ARG A 102 24.62 -12.66 8.08
N ARG A 103 23.67 -13.04 8.93
CA ARG A 103 23.67 -14.31 9.67
C ARG A 103 24.85 -14.45 10.63
N ASN A 104 25.40 -13.32 11.07
CA ASN A 104 26.42 -13.23 12.10
C ASN A 104 25.74 -13.27 13.49
N TYR A 105 25.07 -14.40 13.78
CA TYR A 105 24.19 -14.54 14.94
C TYR A 105 24.95 -14.47 16.27
N VAL A 106 26.21 -14.90 16.29
CA VAL A 106 27.07 -14.84 17.48
C VAL A 106 27.37 -13.39 17.84
N GLU A 107 27.79 -12.58 16.86
CA GLU A 107 28.10 -11.16 17.04
C GLU A 107 26.85 -10.35 17.38
N ALA A 108 25.72 -10.65 16.72
CA ALA A 108 24.43 -10.07 17.08
C ALA A 108 24.05 -10.38 18.52
N PHE A 109 24.20 -11.65 18.96
CA PHE A 109 23.87 -12.07 20.31
C PHE A 109 24.80 -11.42 21.34
N LEU A 110 26.11 -11.38 21.07
CA LEU A 110 27.09 -10.73 21.95
C LEU A 110 26.83 -9.23 22.09
N LEU A 111 26.63 -8.50 20.98
CA LEU A 111 26.30 -7.09 21.01
C LEU A 111 25.01 -6.84 21.80
N CYS A 112 23.98 -7.65 21.54
CA CYS A 112 22.70 -7.53 22.22
C CYS A 112 22.81 -7.73 23.73
N ARG A 113 23.57 -8.74 24.18
CA ARG A 113 23.79 -9.02 25.61
C ARG A 113 24.54 -7.89 26.29
N LEU A 114 25.66 -7.44 25.71
CA LEU A 114 26.46 -6.34 26.24
C LEU A 114 25.64 -5.05 26.31
N ALA A 115 24.99 -4.68 25.21
CA ALA A 115 24.19 -3.45 25.16
C ALA A 115 22.99 -3.49 26.11
N SER A 116 22.30 -4.63 26.24
CA SER A 116 21.13 -4.74 27.11
C SER A 116 21.51 -4.66 28.59
N HIS A 117 22.57 -5.36 29.03
CA HIS A 117 22.98 -5.33 30.43
C HIS A 117 23.56 -3.98 30.87
N LEU A 118 24.10 -3.21 29.93
CA LEU A 118 24.56 -1.83 30.17
C LEU A 118 23.45 -0.79 29.98
N GLY A 119 22.23 -1.21 29.64
CA GLY A 119 21.07 -0.32 29.51
C GLY A 119 21.00 0.51 28.22
N PHE A 120 21.70 0.12 27.16
CA PHE A 120 21.75 0.86 25.89
C PHE A 120 20.69 0.45 24.85
N VAL A 121 20.02 -0.69 25.07
CA VAL A 121 18.89 -1.12 24.24
C VAL A 121 17.71 -1.53 25.11
N ASN A 122 16.51 -1.21 24.64
CA ASN A 122 15.29 -1.61 25.31
C ASN A 122 15.07 -3.13 25.31
N ILE A 123 14.18 -3.57 26.21
CA ILE A 123 13.83 -4.97 26.42
C ILE A 123 13.25 -5.66 25.17
N ARG A 124 12.53 -4.92 24.30
CA ARG A 124 11.93 -5.48 23.09
C ARG A 124 13.01 -5.87 22.07
N ILE A 125 14.02 -5.02 21.87
CA ILE A 125 15.19 -5.34 21.04
C ILE A 125 15.94 -6.54 21.63
N TYR A 126 16.14 -6.54 22.94
CA TYR A 126 16.84 -7.61 23.64
C TYR A 126 16.20 -8.99 23.40
N LEU A 127 14.92 -9.12 23.73
CA LEU A 127 14.19 -10.38 23.60
C LEU A 127 14.10 -10.84 22.14
N GLN A 128 13.78 -9.92 21.22
CA GLN A 128 13.66 -10.24 19.80
C GLN A 128 14.99 -10.75 19.22
N THR A 129 16.09 -10.04 19.45
CA THR A 129 17.42 -10.43 18.94
C THR A 129 17.85 -11.77 19.53
N SER A 130 17.68 -11.92 20.84
CA SER A 130 18.07 -13.15 21.55
C SER A 130 17.29 -14.34 21.03
N ALA A 131 15.98 -14.20 20.82
CA ALA A 131 15.14 -15.23 20.25
C ALA A 131 15.58 -15.63 18.84
N ILE A 132 15.83 -14.65 17.96
CA ILE A 132 16.29 -14.89 16.57
C ILE A 132 17.66 -15.58 16.56
N CYS A 133 18.64 -15.10 17.32
CA CYS A 133 19.96 -15.71 17.34
C CYS A 133 19.92 -17.15 17.88
N CYS A 134 19.15 -17.41 18.94
CA CYS A 134 19.00 -18.76 19.49
C CYS A 134 18.31 -19.69 18.48
N MET A 135 17.27 -19.20 17.81
CA MET A 135 16.54 -19.93 16.77
C MET A 135 17.47 -20.40 15.64
N ASN A 136 18.37 -19.52 15.20
CA ASN A 136 19.25 -19.78 14.07
C ASN A 136 20.56 -20.50 14.42
N THR A 137 20.93 -20.55 15.71
CA THR A 137 22.10 -21.29 16.21
C THR A 137 21.76 -22.68 16.76
N GLY A 138 20.50 -23.12 16.67
CA GLY A 138 20.06 -24.45 17.12
C GLY A 138 19.72 -24.54 18.61
N ASN A 139 19.70 -23.41 19.34
CA ASN A 139 19.27 -23.35 20.74
C ASN A 139 17.75 -23.19 20.85
N THR A 140 17.00 -24.18 20.37
CA THR A 140 15.52 -24.14 20.27
C THR A 140 14.83 -23.82 21.59
N ALA A 141 15.21 -24.50 22.68
CA ALA A 141 14.59 -24.28 24.00
C ALA A 141 14.75 -22.83 24.48
N LEU A 142 15.92 -22.25 24.27
CA LEU A 142 16.19 -20.86 24.65
C LEU A 142 15.46 -19.87 23.73
N SER A 143 15.34 -20.19 22.44
CA SER A 143 14.54 -19.40 21.50
C SER A 143 13.05 -19.37 21.90
N ILE A 144 12.47 -20.52 22.25
CA ILE A 144 11.09 -20.62 22.77
C ILE A 144 10.93 -19.71 23.97
N HIS A 145 11.84 -19.83 24.94
CA HIS A 145 11.79 -19.04 26.16
C HIS A 145 11.76 -17.53 25.86
N TYR A 146 12.67 -17.03 25.02
CA TYR A 146 12.69 -15.62 24.67
C TYR A 146 11.46 -15.16 23.88
N TRP A 147 10.93 -15.97 22.96
CA TRP A 147 9.71 -15.61 22.25
C TRP A 147 8.47 -15.64 23.14
N GLN A 148 8.39 -16.57 24.09
CA GLN A 148 7.31 -16.61 25.09
C GLN A 148 7.38 -15.38 26.00
N GLU A 149 8.58 -14.99 26.45
CA GLU A 149 8.76 -13.76 27.23
C GLU A 149 8.41 -12.51 26.40
N TYR A 150 8.82 -12.47 25.12
CA TYR A 150 8.46 -11.40 24.19
C TYR A 150 6.92 -11.25 24.07
N PHE A 151 6.21 -12.39 23.98
CA PHE A 151 4.75 -12.42 23.91
C PHE A 151 4.11 -12.03 25.24
N SER A 152 4.56 -12.55 26.37
CA SER A 152 3.99 -12.21 27.67
C SER A 152 4.12 -10.70 27.95
N LYS A 153 5.26 -10.10 27.57
CA LYS A 153 5.48 -8.66 27.71
C LYS A 153 4.60 -7.81 26.79
N SER A 154 4.06 -8.37 25.70
CA SER A 154 3.14 -7.63 24.83
C SER A 154 1.86 -7.16 25.54
N GLN A 155 1.51 -7.81 26.65
CA GLN A 155 0.39 -7.48 27.52
C GLN A 155 0.73 -6.37 28.53
N GLU A 156 2.00 -6.03 28.71
CA GLU A 156 2.43 -4.93 29.56
C GLU A 156 2.22 -3.58 28.84
N ASN A 157 1.77 -2.57 29.59
CA ASN A 157 1.65 -1.21 29.05
C ASN A 157 3.02 -0.75 28.50
N ASN A 158 3.01 -0.17 27.29
CA ASN A 158 4.16 0.40 26.58
C ASN A 158 5.12 -0.57 25.86
N PHE A 159 5.14 -1.89 26.13
CA PHE A 159 6.10 -2.79 25.46
C PHE A 159 5.96 -2.75 23.93
N SER A 160 4.72 -2.82 23.43
CA SER A 160 4.40 -2.77 21.99
C SER A 160 4.76 -1.44 21.32
N SER A 161 4.94 -0.36 22.09
CA SER A 161 5.41 0.95 21.60
C SER A 161 6.94 1.08 21.55
N LEU A 162 7.67 0.21 22.27
CA LEU A 162 9.14 0.20 22.21
C LEU A 162 9.63 -0.12 20.80
N ARG A 163 10.81 0.39 20.45
CA ARG A 163 11.46 0.07 19.17
C ARG A 163 11.66 -1.44 19.05
N LYS A 164 11.33 -1.99 17.89
CA LYS A 164 11.68 -3.35 17.47
C LYS A 164 12.73 -3.31 16.36
N LEU A 165 13.39 -4.44 16.13
CA LEU A 165 14.20 -4.66 14.94
C LEU A 165 13.31 -5.00 13.73
N ASN A 166 13.76 -4.60 12.55
CA ASN A 166 13.14 -4.90 11.27
C ASN A 166 14.06 -5.80 10.44
N LEU A 167 13.68 -7.07 10.30
CA LEU A 167 14.36 -8.00 9.41
C LEU A 167 13.96 -7.68 7.97
N ARG A 168 14.90 -7.10 7.21
CA ARG A 168 14.71 -6.72 5.81
C ARG A 168 15.81 -7.30 4.91
N ASP A 169 15.42 -7.73 3.72
CA ASP A 169 16.32 -8.09 2.61
C ASP A 169 15.80 -7.46 1.30
N ASN A 170 16.73 -6.96 0.49
CA ASN A 170 16.47 -6.27 -0.77
C ASN A 170 16.75 -7.12 -2.02
N ASN A 171 17.21 -8.36 -1.88
CA ASN A 171 17.59 -9.20 -3.03
C ASN A 171 16.44 -10.07 -3.55
N ASN A 172 15.23 -9.93 -2.99
CA ASN A 172 14.11 -10.81 -3.29
C ASN A 172 13.70 -10.80 -4.79
N SER A 173 13.70 -9.63 -5.43
CA SER A 173 13.23 -9.50 -6.81
C SER A 173 14.13 -10.17 -7.86
N GLN A 174 15.36 -10.52 -7.50
CA GLN A 174 16.31 -11.17 -8.39
C GLN A 174 16.04 -12.68 -8.54
N VAL A 175 15.22 -13.26 -7.66
CA VAL A 175 14.94 -14.70 -7.61
C VAL A 175 13.82 -15.11 -8.58
N PHE A 176 13.00 -14.16 -9.03
CA PHE A 176 11.80 -14.43 -9.83
C PHE A 176 11.94 -13.90 -11.27
N PRO A 177 11.32 -14.56 -12.26
CA PRO A 177 11.19 -14.00 -13.59
C PRO A 177 10.34 -12.74 -13.54
N LYS A 178 10.75 -11.68 -14.24
CA LYS A 178 9.99 -10.42 -14.31
C LYS A 178 9.01 -10.46 -15.48
N ILE A 179 7.82 -9.91 -15.25
CA ILE A 179 6.83 -9.64 -16.30
C ILE A 179 7.43 -8.69 -17.35
N ALA A 180 7.19 -8.99 -18.63
CA ALA A 180 7.73 -8.23 -19.76
C ALA A 180 6.98 -6.90 -19.99
N LYS A 181 7.68 -5.89 -20.51
CA LYS A 181 7.15 -4.52 -20.71
C LYS A 181 6.07 -4.42 -21.79
N ASP A 182 6.01 -5.37 -22.71
CA ASP A 182 5.07 -5.41 -23.83
C ASP A 182 3.80 -6.22 -23.51
N SER A 183 3.75 -6.87 -22.34
CA SER A 183 2.59 -7.69 -21.93
C SER A 183 1.31 -6.87 -21.73
N TYR A 184 1.41 -5.56 -21.46
CA TYR A 184 0.27 -4.65 -21.19
C TYR A 184 -0.58 -4.30 -22.43
N LEU A 185 -0.23 -4.82 -23.62
CA LEU A 185 -0.89 -4.51 -24.89
C LEU A 185 -1.94 -5.55 -25.31
N LYS A 186 -2.05 -6.67 -24.59
CA LYS A 186 -2.98 -7.74 -24.97
C LYS A 186 -4.40 -7.42 -24.52
N ARG A 187 -5.39 -7.75 -25.35
CA ARG A 187 -6.79 -7.75 -24.90
C ARG A 187 -7.05 -9.03 -24.12
N VAL A 188 -7.78 -8.91 -23.03
CA VAL A 188 -8.29 -10.07 -22.28
C VAL A 188 -9.37 -10.73 -23.14
N SER A 189 -9.11 -11.97 -23.58
CA SER A 189 -10.06 -12.76 -24.39
C SER A 189 -10.65 -13.93 -23.62
N GLU A 190 -9.98 -14.32 -22.55
CA GLU A 190 -10.27 -15.39 -21.62
C GLU A 190 -11.35 -14.98 -20.63
N LYS A 191 -12.06 -15.96 -20.07
CA LYS A 191 -13.01 -15.72 -18.99
C LYS A 191 -12.24 -15.47 -17.69
N VAL A 192 -12.26 -14.24 -17.22
CA VAL A 192 -11.50 -13.82 -16.02
C VAL A 192 -12.44 -13.40 -14.90
N CYS A 193 -12.17 -13.87 -13.69
CA CYS A 193 -12.74 -13.32 -12.48
C CYS A 193 -11.68 -12.70 -11.56
N VAL A 194 -12.07 -11.67 -10.83
CA VAL A 194 -11.35 -11.16 -9.65
C VAL A 194 -12.14 -11.61 -8.44
N TYR A 195 -11.47 -12.19 -7.44
CA TYR A 195 -12.19 -12.75 -6.31
C TYR A 195 -11.48 -12.55 -4.98
N THR A 196 -12.28 -12.62 -3.91
CA THR A 196 -11.82 -12.63 -2.54
C THR A 196 -12.63 -13.64 -1.72
N ALA A 197 -12.18 -13.91 -0.50
CA ALA A 197 -12.90 -14.73 0.46
C ALA A 197 -12.98 -13.99 1.79
N LEU A 198 -14.17 -13.73 2.29
CA LEU A 198 -14.39 -12.98 3.52
C LEU A 198 -15.41 -13.67 4.40
N PHE A 199 -14.92 -14.33 5.45
CA PHE A 199 -15.71 -15.07 6.41
C PHE A 199 -15.72 -14.37 7.77
N GLY A 200 -16.86 -14.39 8.45
CA GLY A 200 -17.02 -13.66 9.72
C GLY A 200 -16.94 -12.14 9.54
N ASP A 201 -16.71 -11.40 10.63
CA ASP A 201 -16.55 -9.93 10.58
C ASP A 201 -15.08 -9.51 10.59
N TYR A 202 -14.22 -10.31 9.96
CA TYR A 202 -12.76 -10.14 9.97
C TYR A 202 -12.32 -8.78 9.43
N ASP A 203 -12.92 -8.36 8.31
CA ASP A 203 -12.65 -7.10 7.61
C ASP A 203 -13.93 -6.49 7.05
N ASP A 204 -13.85 -5.21 6.68
CA ASP A 204 -14.85 -4.53 5.87
C ASP A 204 -14.39 -4.53 4.40
N LEU A 205 -15.17 -5.20 3.54
CA LEU A 205 -14.85 -5.33 2.12
C LEU A 205 -14.98 -3.97 1.41
N PRO A 206 -13.92 -3.45 0.75
CA PRO A 206 -14.00 -2.24 -0.04
C PRO A 206 -14.89 -2.43 -1.27
N PRO A 207 -15.65 -1.40 -1.69
CA PRO A 207 -16.43 -1.47 -2.91
C PRO A 207 -15.53 -1.50 -4.15
N ILE A 208 -16.04 -2.05 -5.24
CA ILE A 208 -15.38 -1.94 -6.55
C ILE A 208 -15.76 -0.58 -7.15
N LEU A 209 -14.77 0.33 -7.21
CA LEU A 209 -14.93 1.61 -7.88
C LEU A 209 -15.14 1.39 -9.39
N GLU A 210 -14.34 0.49 -9.96
CA GLU A 210 -14.22 0.24 -11.39
C GLU A 210 -14.42 -1.24 -11.72
N GLY A 211 -15.58 -1.55 -12.29
CA GLY A 211 -15.83 -2.86 -12.89
C GLY A 211 -15.58 -2.82 -14.39
N SER A 212 -15.41 -3.99 -15.00
CA SER A 212 -15.42 -4.17 -16.44
C SER A 212 -16.54 -5.15 -16.78
N ASP A 213 -17.26 -4.93 -17.88
CA ASP A 213 -18.31 -5.85 -18.34
C ASP A 213 -17.76 -7.25 -18.66
N HIS A 214 -16.43 -7.39 -18.77
CA HIS A 214 -15.74 -8.65 -19.05
C HIS A 214 -15.06 -9.27 -17.82
N VAL A 215 -15.19 -8.65 -16.64
CA VAL A 215 -14.54 -9.12 -15.41
C VAL A 215 -15.56 -9.19 -14.29
N GLU A 216 -15.78 -10.40 -13.80
CA GLU A 216 -16.68 -10.62 -12.67
C GLU A 216 -15.90 -10.51 -11.35
N PHE A 217 -16.53 -9.87 -10.35
CA PHE A 217 -15.96 -9.65 -9.03
C PHE A 217 -16.70 -10.47 -8.00
N ILE A 218 -16.06 -11.49 -7.42
CA ILE A 218 -16.72 -12.50 -6.58
C ILE A 218 -16.19 -12.43 -5.15
N CYS A 219 -17.08 -12.46 -4.17
CA CYS A 219 -16.74 -12.61 -2.77
C CYS A 219 -17.39 -13.89 -2.21
N PHE A 220 -16.56 -14.88 -1.86
CA PHE A 220 -17.00 -16.04 -1.10
C PHE A 220 -17.18 -15.66 0.37
N THR A 221 -18.32 -16.01 0.97
CA THR A 221 -18.66 -15.58 2.34
C THR A 221 -19.64 -16.52 3.03
N ASP A 222 -19.77 -16.43 4.35
CA ASP A 222 -20.72 -17.20 5.18
C ASP A 222 -22.03 -16.44 5.45
N ARG A 223 -22.17 -15.21 4.96
CA ARG A 223 -23.28 -14.32 5.31
C ARG A 223 -23.67 -13.38 4.19
N ILE A 224 -24.90 -12.89 4.25
CA ILE A 224 -25.37 -11.86 3.32
C ILE A 224 -24.56 -10.57 3.53
N ARG A 225 -24.09 -10.00 2.42
CA ARG A 225 -23.37 -8.72 2.37
C ARG A 225 -23.90 -7.90 1.22
N ALA A 226 -23.68 -6.60 1.27
CA ALA A 226 -24.21 -5.65 0.30
C ALA A 226 -23.16 -4.65 -0.22
N THR A 227 -21.86 -4.99 -0.15
CA THR A 227 -20.81 -4.10 -0.65
C THR A 227 -20.96 -3.91 -2.17
N PRO A 228 -21.07 -2.67 -2.68
CA PRO A 228 -21.27 -2.42 -4.10
C PRO A 228 -20.17 -2.99 -5.00
N GLY A 229 -20.62 -3.58 -6.12
CA GLY A 229 -19.75 -4.09 -7.19
C GLY A 229 -19.22 -5.51 -6.99
N TRP A 230 -19.60 -6.19 -5.92
CA TRP A 230 -19.28 -7.60 -5.67
C TRP A 230 -20.52 -8.49 -5.87
N GLU A 231 -20.33 -9.62 -6.53
CA GLU A 231 -21.22 -10.78 -6.45
C GLU A 231 -20.87 -11.58 -5.19
N PHE A 232 -21.84 -11.76 -4.29
CA PHE A 232 -21.63 -12.55 -3.08
C PHE A 232 -22.08 -14.00 -3.29
N ARG A 233 -21.14 -14.93 -3.13
CA ARG A 233 -21.40 -16.37 -3.10
C ARG A 233 -21.41 -16.82 -1.65
N VAL A 234 -22.60 -16.95 -1.09
CA VAL A 234 -22.80 -17.46 0.28
C VAL A 234 -22.58 -18.97 0.27
N VAL A 235 -21.64 -19.45 1.08
CA VAL A 235 -21.22 -20.85 1.16
C VAL A 235 -21.27 -21.35 2.60
N GLU A 236 -21.46 -22.65 2.77
CA GLU A 236 -21.39 -23.29 4.08
C GLU A 236 -19.94 -23.38 4.57
N LEU A 237 -19.74 -23.18 5.87
CA LEU A 237 -18.43 -23.36 6.51
C LEU A 237 -18.16 -24.86 6.65
N THR A 238 -17.03 -25.30 6.10
CA THR A 238 -16.59 -26.70 6.12
C THR A 238 -15.30 -26.91 6.89
N GLU A 239 -14.55 -25.82 7.14
CA GLU A 239 -13.27 -25.84 7.81
C GLU A 239 -13.39 -25.47 9.29
N SER A 240 -12.36 -25.83 10.07
CA SER A 240 -12.36 -25.66 11.53
C SER A 240 -12.49 -24.22 12.02
N ASN A 241 -12.19 -23.22 11.18
CA ASN A 241 -12.33 -21.81 11.52
C ASN A 241 -12.37 -20.92 10.26
N PRO A 242 -12.87 -19.67 10.38
CA PRO A 242 -12.98 -18.72 9.25
C PRO A 242 -11.67 -18.35 8.55
N ILE A 243 -10.52 -18.42 9.25
CA ILE A 243 -9.21 -18.16 8.63
C ILE A 243 -8.87 -19.30 7.68
N LEU A 244 -9.05 -20.55 8.11
CA LEU A 244 -8.80 -21.72 7.28
C LEU A 244 -9.79 -21.79 6.11
N GLU A 245 -11.05 -21.44 6.33
CA GLU A 245 -12.04 -21.32 5.26
C GLU A 245 -11.61 -20.27 4.21
N ASN A 246 -11.15 -19.08 4.63
CA ASN A 246 -10.58 -18.10 3.70
C ASN A 246 -9.42 -18.70 2.89
N ARG A 247 -8.53 -19.47 3.54
CA ARG A 247 -7.40 -20.10 2.85
C ARG A 247 -7.84 -21.14 1.83
N LYS A 248 -8.90 -21.90 2.08
CA LYS A 248 -9.45 -22.86 1.11
C LYS A 248 -9.79 -22.19 -0.22
N TYR A 249 -10.68 -21.18 -0.19
CA TYR A 249 -11.09 -20.45 -1.39
C TYR A 249 -9.95 -19.64 -2.01
N LYS A 250 -9.04 -19.09 -1.19
CA LYS A 250 -7.82 -18.41 -1.67
C LYS A 250 -6.91 -19.36 -2.45
N ILE A 251 -6.68 -20.56 -1.95
CA ILE A 251 -5.64 -21.46 -2.44
C ILE A 251 -6.14 -22.30 -3.61
N LEU A 252 -7.38 -22.79 -3.55
CA LEU A 252 -7.95 -23.74 -4.51
C LEU A 252 -8.99 -23.09 -5.46
N PRO A 253 -8.71 -21.98 -6.17
CA PRO A 253 -9.71 -21.37 -7.04
C PRO A 253 -10.16 -22.33 -8.15
N HIS A 254 -9.27 -23.19 -8.65
CA HIS A 254 -9.58 -24.13 -9.72
C HIS A 254 -10.67 -25.15 -9.30
N GLU A 255 -10.96 -25.31 -8.01
CA GLU A 255 -12.09 -26.13 -7.55
C GLU A 255 -13.42 -25.35 -7.56
N PHE A 256 -13.40 -24.07 -7.19
CA PHE A 256 -14.61 -23.25 -6.96
C PHE A 256 -14.97 -22.30 -8.10
N LEU A 257 -14.05 -22.09 -9.05
CA LEU A 257 -14.15 -21.12 -10.14
C LEU A 257 -13.88 -21.78 -11.50
N ARG A 258 -14.32 -23.04 -11.67
CA ARG A 258 -14.13 -23.85 -12.90
C ARG A 258 -14.74 -23.25 -14.17
N ASP A 259 -15.68 -22.32 -14.01
CA ASP A 259 -16.33 -21.63 -15.14
C ASP A 259 -15.45 -20.53 -15.75
N TYR A 260 -14.31 -20.21 -15.12
CA TYR A 260 -13.35 -19.21 -15.56
C TYR A 260 -12.04 -19.86 -16.01
N ASP A 261 -11.40 -19.28 -17.03
CA ASP A 261 -10.08 -19.72 -17.48
C ASP A 261 -8.99 -19.25 -16.51
N CYS A 262 -9.15 -18.04 -15.97
CA CYS A 262 -8.18 -17.44 -15.07
C CYS A 262 -8.86 -16.69 -13.91
N SER A 263 -8.14 -16.58 -12.80
CA SER A 263 -8.62 -15.87 -11.61
C SER A 263 -7.54 -15.00 -10.99
N LEU A 264 -7.94 -13.83 -10.48
CA LEU A 264 -7.13 -12.99 -9.61
C LEU A 264 -7.68 -13.03 -8.17
N TYR A 265 -6.94 -13.62 -7.23
CA TYR A 265 -7.24 -13.47 -5.82
C TYR A 265 -6.68 -12.16 -5.25
N LEU A 266 -7.50 -11.45 -4.47
CA LEU A 266 -7.12 -10.32 -3.64
C LEU A 266 -7.55 -10.53 -2.19
N ASP A 267 -6.70 -10.18 -1.22
CA ASP A 267 -7.12 -10.10 0.20
C ASP A 267 -8.30 -9.11 0.34
N SER A 268 -9.22 -9.39 1.26
CA SER A 268 -10.46 -8.63 1.46
C SER A 268 -10.26 -7.16 1.83
N ASN A 269 -9.06 -6.75 2.27
CA ASN A 269 -8.72 -5.37 2.57
C ASN A 269 -7.99 -4.63 1.43
N ILE A 270 -7.83 -5.26 0.27
CA ILE A 270 -7.29 -4.60 -0.91
C ILE A 270 -8.37 -3.74 -1.55
N PHE A 271 -8.04 -2.46 -1.75
CA PHE A 271 -8.91 -1.51 -2.41
C PHE A 271 -8.33 -1.15 -3.78
N ILE A 272 -9.04 -1.55 -4.84
CA ILE A 272 -8.68 -1.30 -6.24
C ILE A 272 -9.02 0.16 -6.58
N LEU A 273 -8.03 0.88 -7.12
CA LEU A 273 -8.13 2.33 -7.41
C LEU A 273 -7.99 2.64 -8.91
N ALA A 274 -7.25 1.80 -9.63
CA ALA A 274 -7.05 1.95 -11.07
C ALA A 274 -7.90 0.96 -11.87
N ASP A 275 -7.78 1.06 -13.19
CA ASP A 275 -8.48 0.21 -14.14
C ASP A 275 -7.80 -1.15 -14.08
N ILE A 276 -8.47 -2.11 -13.43
CA ILE A 276 -7.91 -3.44 -13.23
C ILE A 276 -7.69 -4.16 -14.56
N THR A 277 -8.40 -3.79 -15.64
CA THR A 277 -8.28 -4.51 -16.93
C THR A 277 -6.86 -4.44 -17.48
N LYS A 278 -6.16 -3.32 -17.27
CA LYS A 278 -4.74 -3.19 -17.63
C LYS A 278 -3.86 -4.14 -16.83
N LEU A 279 -4.12 -4.26 -15.53
CA LEU A 279 -3.43 -5.23 -14.70
C LEU A 279 -3.67 -6.66 -15.18
N LEU A 280 -4.93 -7.01 -15.48
CA LEU A 280 -5.32 -8.34 -15.95
C LEU A 280 -4.73 -8.67 -17.33
N SER A 281 -4.68 -7.70 -18.26
CA SER A 281 -4.04 -7.87 -19.57
C SER A 281 -2.57 -8.23 -19.49
N THR A 282 -1.91 -7.80 -18.42
CA THR A 282 -0.52 -8.13 -18.14
C THR A 282 -0.41 -9.57 -17.66
N CYS A 283 -1.26 -9.92 -16.70
CA CYS A 283 -1.26 -11.21 -16.06
C CYS A 283 -1.59 -12.35 -17.03
N ILE A 284 -2.52 -12.15 -17.97
CA ILE A 284 -3.03 -13.21 -18.86
C ILE A 284 -1.95 -13.87 -19.74
N THR A 285 -0.79 -13.23 -19.89
CA THR A 285 0.37 -13.80 -20.59
C THR A 285 1.12 -14.86 -19.77
N TYR A 286 0.81 -14.98 -18.48
CA TYR A 286 1.54 -15.81 -17.52
C TYR A 286 0.57 -16.74 -16.76
N PRO A 287 0.94 -18.02 -16.56
CA PRO A 287 0.09 -18.97 -15.85
C PRO A 287 0.01 -18.67 -14.35
N PHE A 288 1.06 -18.07 -13.80
CA PHE A 288 1.12 -17.65 -12.40
C PHE A 288 1.83 -16.29 -12.31
N ALA A 289 1.15 -15.29 -11.74
CA ALA A 289 1.74 -13.97 -11.50
C ALA A 289 1.44 -13.44 -10.10
N ALA A 290 2.40 -12.73 -9.53
CA ALA A 290 2.32 -12.21 -8.17
C ALA A 290 3.25 -10.99 -7.96
N TRP A 291 3.14 -10.34 -6.81
CA TRP A 291 4.18 -9.39 -6.37
C TRP A 291 5.17 -10.06 -5.43
N VAL A 292 6.43 -9.67 -5.57
CA VAL A 292 7.46 -10.04 -4.60
C VAL A 292 7.14 -9.46 -3.22
N HIS A 293 7.50 -10.21 -2.19
CA HIS A 293 7.41 -9.71 -0.84
C HIS A 293 8.40 -8.53 -0.66
N PRO A 294 7.95 -7.33 -0.28
CA PRO A 294 8.74 -6.10 -0.38
C PRO A 294 9.82 -5.95 0.69
N GLU A 295 9.78 -6.78 1.74
CA GLU A 295 10.74 -6.68 2.84
C GLU A 295 11.61 -7.92 3.03
N ARG A 296 11.26 -9.08 2.46
CA ARG A 296 11.85 -10.37 2.87
C ARG A 296 11.87 -11.34 1.71
N SER A 297 12.96 -12.09 1.57
CA SER A 297 13.12 -13.20 0.61
C SER A 297 13.31 -14.57 1.30
N ASP A 298 13.37 -14.58 2.64
CA ASP A 298 13.76 -15.74 3.45
C ASP A 298 12.63 -16.15 4.39
N ILE A 299 12.23 -17.43 4.30
CA ILE A 299 11.12 -17.99 5.09
C ILE A 299 11.38 -17.93 6.59
N TYR A 300 12.63 -18.05 7.02
CA TYR A 300 12.98 -18.10 8.45
C TYR A 300 12.94 -16.68 9.05
N ASP A 301 13.40 -15.68 8.29
CA ASP A 301 13.24 -14.28 8.67
C ASP A 301 11.77 -13.83 8.64
N GLU A 302 10.95 -14.36 7.72
CA GLU A 302 9.49 -14.16 7.74
C GLU A 302 8.85 -14.72 9.00
N LEU A 303 9.17 -15.95 9.40
CA LEU A 303 8.64 -16.55 10.63
C LEU A 303 9.00 -15.71 11.86
N ALA A 304 10.25 -15.27 11.97
CA ALA A 304 10.66 -14.35 13.05
C ALA A 304 9.89 -13.02 13.01
N ALA A 305 9.66 -12.45 11.82
CA ALA A 305 8.90 -11.21 11.66
C ALA A 305 7.41 -11.39 12.04
N ILE A 306 6.81 -12.53 11.72
CA ILE A 306 5.44 -12.88 12.09
C ILE A 306 5.30 -12.95 13.61
N ILE A 307 6.19 -13.68 14.30
CA ILE A 307 6.21 -13.77 15.76
C ILE A 307 6.39 -12.35 16.35
N SER A 308 7.36 -11.58 15.85
CA SER A 308 7.63 -10.20 16.29
C SER A 308 6.46 -9.21 16.10
N SER A 309 5.48 -9.57 15.26
CA SER A 309 4.29 -8.75 14.98
C SER A 309 3.09 -9.08 15.89
N PHE A 310 3.23 -10.03 16.81
CA PHE A 310 2.14 -10.52 17.67
C PHE A 310 0.93 -11.01 16.88
N ARG A 311 1.14 -11.58 15.69
CA ARG A 311 0.03 -12.11 14.86
C ARG A 311 -0.22 -13.60 15.08
N HIS A 312 0.80 -14.33 15.55
CA HIS A 312 0.77 -15.77 15.76
C HIS A 312 1.59 -16.15 16.98
N GLU A 313 1.08 -17.11 17.76
CA GLU A 313 1.77 -17.65 18.93
C GLU A 313 3.15 -18.25 18.55
N PRO A 314 4.19 -18.06 19.39
CA PRO A 314 5.55 -18.51 19.10
C PRO A 314 5.68 -20.00 18.78
N ASN A 315 5.00 -20.86 19.53
CA ASN A 315 5.20 -22.31 19.46
C ASN A 315 4.90 -22.85 18.05
N LYS A 316 3.76 -22.48 17.46
CA LYS A 316 3.37 -22.90 16.10
C LYS A 316 4.37 -22.43 15.05
N MET A 317 4.82 -21.18 15.16
CA MET A 317 5.78 -20.61 14.20
C MET A 317 7.15 -21.28 14.30
N LEU A 318 7.56 -21.68 15.51
CA LEU A 318 8.80 -22.41 15.70
C LEU A 318 8.71 -23.86 15.24
N GLU A 319 7.57 -24.53 15.43
CA GLU A 319 7.31 -25.85 14.84
C GLU A 319 7.45 -25.79 13.31
N GLN A 320 6.86 -24.77 12.69
CA GLN A 320 7.00 -24.52 11.26
C GLN A 320 8.46 -24.23 10.85
N PHE A 321 9.19 -23.46 11.64
CA PHE A 321 10.63 -23.20 11.43
C PHE A 321 11.45 -24.50 11.46
N LEU A 322 11.25 -25.34 12.48
CA LEU A 322 11.99 -26.59 12.66
C LEU A 322 11.65 -27.60 11.56
N HIS A 323 10.40 -27.63 11.11
CA HIS A 323 9.99 -28.42 9.96
C HIS A 323 10.80 -28.03 8.72
N PHE A 324 10.87 -26.75 8.38
CA PHE A 324 11.65 -26.30 7.22
C PHE A 324 13.16 -26.55 7.36
N GLN A 325 13.72 -26.44 8.57
CA GLN A 325 15.10 -26.82 8.80
C GLN A 325 15.34 -28.32 8.57
N LYS A 326 14.42 -29.17 9.03
CA LYS A 326 14.50 -30.62 8.87
C LYS A 326 14.39 -31.02 7.39
N GLU A 327 13.50 -30.38 6.64
CA GLU A 327 13.35 -30.57 5.18
C GLU A 327 14.51 -29.95 4.37
N GLY A 328 15.40 -29.19 5.02
CA GLY A 328 16.54 -28.57 4.35
C GLY A 328 16.16 -27.42 3.41
N VAL A 329 15.05 -26.73 3.66
CA VAL A 329 14.57 -25.62 2.81
C VAL A 329 15.64 -24.54 2.73
N LYS A 330 15.98 -24.15 1.50
CA LYS A 330 17.05 -23.18 1.27
C LYS A 330 16.64 -21.80 1.74
N ARG A 331 17.63 -21.06 2.20
CA ARG A 331 17.46 -19.65 2.56
C ARG A 331 17.46 -18.74 1.34
N ASN A 332 16.81 -17.59 1.47
CA ASN A 332 16.65 -16.60 0.40
C ASN A 332 16.11 -17.22 -0.92
N SER A 333 15.22 -18.20 -0.82
CA SER A 333 14.62 -18.86 -1.98
C SER A 333 13.56 -18.01 -2.67
N GLY A 334 13.38 -16.76 -2.22
CA GLY A 334 12.47 -15.78 -2.80
C GLY A 334 11.05 -15.92 -2.25
N MET A 335 10.43 -14.83 -1.83
CA MET A 335 9.07 -14.81 -1.29
C MET A 335 8.16 -13.87 -2.06
N ILE A 336 6.88 -14.21 -2.11
CA ILE A 336 5.81 -13.33 -2.61
C ILE A 336 4.91 -12.88 -1.46
N GLU A 337 4.27 -11.71 -1.56
CA GLU A 337 3.14 -11.37 -0.68
C GLU A 337 1.87 -11.96 -1.30
N ALA A 338 1.39 -13.07 -0.73
CA ALA A 338 0.24 -13.83 -1.23
C ALA A 338 -1.12 -13.13 -0.98
N CYS A 339 -1.16 -11.81 -0.92
CA CYS A 339 -2.41 -11.04 -0.92
C CYS A 339 -2.88 -10.70 -2.34
N PHE A 340 -2.04 -10.96 -3.34
CA PHE A 340 -2.34 -10.86 -4.77
C PHE A 340 -1.85 -12.13 -5.45
N LEU A 341 -2.73 -12.92 -6.06
CA LEU A 341 -2.37 -14.14 -6.79
C LEU A 341 -3.17 -14.26 -8.08
N TRP A 342 -2.50 -14.09 -9.22
CA TRP A 342 -3.06 -14.39 -10.52
C TRP A 342 -2.76 -15.84 -10.92
N ARG A 343 -3.77 -16.59 -11.38
CA ARG A 343 -3.61 -17.98 -11.81
C ARG A 343 -4.44 -18.29 -13.04
N ASP A 344 -3.84 -19.01 -14.00
CA ASP A 344 -4.52 -19.70 -15.09
C ASP A 344 -4.90 -21.11 -14.61
N HIS A 345 -6.19 -21.44 -14.66
CA HIS A 345 -6.72 -22.73 -14.17
C HIS A 345 -6.43 -23.87 -15.15
N ARG A 346 -5.99 -23.56 -16.37
CA ARG A 346 -5.65 -24.55 -17.40
C ARG A 346 -4.20 -25.03 -17.27
N ASP A 347 -3.39 -24.34 -16.47
CA ASP A 347 -2.01 -24.76 -16.19
C ASP A 347 -1.99 -25.78 -15.04
N SER A 348 -1.67 -27.03 -15.37
CA SER A 348 -1.66 -28.12 -14.40
C SER A 348 -0.57 -27.96 -13.34
N SER A 349 0.57 -27.34 -13.66
CA SER A 349 1.67 -27.14 -12.71
C SER A 349 1.29 -26.12 -11.62
N VAL A 350 0.50 -25.11 -12.00
CA VAL A 350 -0.04 -24.13 -11.04
C VAL A 350 -1.09 -24.78 -10.15
N SER A 351 -1.97 -25.60 -10.71
CA SER A 351 -3.01 -26.30 -9.94
C SER A 351 -2.40 -27.30 -8.95
N GLU A 352 -1.41 -28.09 -9.37
CA GLU A 352 -0.64 -29.00 -8.50
C GLU A 352 0.06 -28.25 -7.36
N LEU A 353 0.70 -27.11 -7.64
CA LEU A 353 1.28 -26.26 -6.58
C LEU A 353 0.22 -25.79 -5.59
N MET A 354 -1.00 -25.45 -6.05
CA MET A 354 -2.09 -25.00 -5.17
C MET A 354 -2.64 -26.16 -4.31
N GLU A 355 -2.78 -27.35 -4.88
CA GLU A 355 -3.21 -28.55 -4.15
C GLU A 355 -2.20 -28.90 -3.04
N GLU A 356 -0.91 -28.98 -3.37
CA GLU A 356 0.16 -29.20 -2.38
C GLU A 356 0.22 -28.10 -1.31
N TRP A 357 -0.06 -26.85 -1.71
CA TRP A 357 -0.12 -25.74 -0.77
C TRP A 357 -1.30 -25.86 0.20
N TRP A 358 -2.45 -26.34 -0.26
CA TRP A 358 -3.59 -26.62 0.59
C TRP A 358 -3.31 -27.76 1.56
N GLU A 359 -2.76 -28.89 1.06
CA GLU A 359 -2.35 -30.04 1.88
C GLU A 359 -1.38 -29.63 2.99
N PHE A 360 -0.43 -28.72 2.70
CA PHE A 360 0.50 -28.20 3.70
C PHE A 360 -0.20 -27.44 4.85
N ILE A 361 -1.30 -26.73 4.57
CA ILE A 361 -1.94 -25.81 5.52
C ILE A 361 -3.07 -26.48 6.30
N LYS A 362 -3.91 -27.27 5.62
CA LYS A 362 -5.18 -27.78 6.15
C LYS A 362 -5.03 -28.51 7.49
N ASP A 363 -3.96 -29.29 7.63
CA ASP A 363 -3.74 -30.14 8.80
C ASP A 363 -2.90 -29.47 9.90
N ARG A 364 -2.23 -28.35 9.60
CA ARG A 364 -1.21 -27.77 10.48
C ARG A 364 -1.61 -26.45 11.11
N GLY A 365 -2.62 -25.77 10.58
CA GLY A 365 -3.01 -24.43 11.06
C GLY A 365 -1.84 -23.41 11.02
N ASN A 366 -0.90 -23.65 10.11
CA ASN A 366 0.35 -22.91 9.95
C ASN A 366 0.14 -21.61 9.18
N ARG A 367 1.18 -20.76 9.17
CA ARG A 367 1.18 -19.60 8.28
C ARG A 367 1.36 -20.05 6.84
N ASP A 368 0.54 -19.49 5.95
CA ASP A 368 0.38 -19.97 4.58
C ASP A 368 1.58 -19.60 3.69
N GLN A 369 2.08 -18.38 3.80
CA GLN A 369 3.11 -17.84 2.91
C GLN A 369 4.47 -18.57 2.99
N PRO A 370 5.01 -18.95 4.18
CA PRO A 370 6.23 -19.76 4.23
C PRO A 370 6.09 -21.13 3.57
N GLY A 371 4.91 -21.76 3.68
CA GLY A 371 4.62 -23.04 3.02
C GLY A 371 4.69 -22.92 1.50
N LEU A 372 4.02 -21.89 0.94
CA LEU A 372 4.07 -21.61 -0.50
C LEU A 372 5.50 -21.43 -1.00
N THR A 373 6.32 -20.66 -0.28
CA THR A 373 7.72 -20.44 -0.68
C THR A 373 8.53 -21.73 -0.76
N SER A 374 8.37 -22.64 0.22
CA SER A 374 9.02 -23.95 0.18
C SER A 374 8.59 -24.75 -1.05
N LEU A 375 7.28 -24.81 -1.31
CA LEU A 375 6.72 -25.60 -2.41
C LEU A 375 7.09 -25.04 -3.78
N MET A 376 7.12 -23.71 -3.97
CA MET A 376 7.60 -23.09 -5.20
C MET A 376 9.03 -23.51 -5.56
N GLU A 377 9.90 -23.70 -4.55
CA GLU A 377 11.26 -24.20 -4.77
C GLU A 377 11.27 -25.71 -5.06
N GLN A 378 10.53 -26.50 -4.29
CA GLN A 378 10.51 -27.96 -4.40
C GLN A 378 9.92 -28.45 -5.72
N LEU A 379 8.83 -27.82 -6.17
CA LEU A 379 8.13 -28.17 -7.42
C LEU A 379 8.68 -27.43 -8.64
N GLY A 380 9.56 -26.45 -8.45
CA GLY A 380 10.12 -25.65 -9.55
C GLY A 380 9.11 -24.71 -10.22
N VAL A 381 7.96 -24.45 -9.59
CA VAL A 381 6.90 -23.59 -10.10
C VAL A 381 6.99 -22.21 -9.42
N ARG A 382 7.31 -21.17 -10.19
CA ARG A 382 7.47 -19.79 -9.69
C ARG A 382 6.60 -18.80 -10.45
N PRO A 383 6.04 -17.79 -9.77
CA PRO A 383 5.28 -16.75 -10.45
C PRO A 383 6.20 -15.83 -11.24
N SER A 384 5.68 -15.29 -12.33
CA SER A 384 6.22 -14.07 -12.94
C SER A 384 5.82 -12.86 -12.11
N VAL A 385 6.80 -12.03 -11.75
CA VAL A 385 6.59 -10.94 -10.81
C VAL A 385 6.51 -9.58 -11.47
N PHE A 386 5.68 -8.72 -10.90
CA PHE A 386 5.60 -7.32 -11.30
C PHE A 386 6.93 -6.59 -11.08
N ARG A 387 7.22 -5.67 -12.01
CA ARG A 387 8.43 -4.85 -11.98
C ARG A 387 8.31 -3.81 -10.86
N GLU A 388 9.46 -3.45 -10.26
CA GLU A 388 9.48 -2.51 -9.12
C GLU A 388 8.93 -1.12 -9.46
N GLU A 389 8.93 -0.75 -10.75
CA GLU A 389 8.37 0.53 -11.25
C GLU A 389 6.86 0.69 -10.97
N PHE A 390 6.10 -0.42 -10.90
CA PHE A 390 4.69 -0.40 -10.50
C PHE A 390 4.51 -0.32 -8.98
N GLY A 391 5.58 -0.40 -8.21
CA GLY A 391 5.56 -0.41 -6.74
C GLY A 391 5.48 -1.82 -6.15
N THR A 392 4.82 -1.93 -4.99
CA THR A 392 4.74 -3.17 -4.20
C THR A 392 3.29 -3.48 -3.84
N THR A 393 3.01 -4.67 -3.31
CA THR A 393 1.69 -5.02 -2.71
C THR A 393 1.20 -4.04 -1.65
N ARG A 394 2.09 -3.25 -1.03
CA ARG A 394 1.74 -2.29 0.02
C ARG A 394 1.37 -0.92 -0.52
N LEU A 395 1.93 -0.55 -1.68
CA LEU A 395 1.63 0.67 -2.40
C LEU A 395 2.08 0.48 -3.86
N ASN A 396 1.10 0.40 -4.76
CA ASN A 396 1.32 0.29 -6.20
C ASN A 396 0.31 1.16 -6.96
N ASP A 397 0.45 1.14 -8.28
CA ASP A 397 -0.36 1.95 -9.20
C ASP A 397 -1.83 1.53 -9.23
N PHE A 398 -2.11 0.27 -8.90
CA PHE A 398 -3.40 -0.37 -9.16
C PHE A 398 -4.30 -0.42 -7.93
N PHE A 399 -3.70 -0.68 -6.76
CA PHE A 399 -4.44 -0.87 -5.52
C PHE A 399 -3.62 -0.46 -4.30
N VAL A 400 -4.34 -0.31 -3.18
CA VAL A 400 -3.75 -0.10 -1.86
C VAL A 400 -4.31 -1.10 -0.86
N LYS A 401 -3.51 -1.42 0.16
CA LYS A 401 -3.95 -2.26 1.27
C LYS A 401 -4.49 -1.39 2.41
N LEU A 402 -5.79 -1.49 2.69
CA LEU A 402 -6.39 -0.83 3.84
C LEU A 402 -6.00 -1.58 5.13
N PRO A 403 -5.91 -0.89 6.29
CA PRO A 403 -5.74 -1.58 7.57
C PRO A 403 -6.88 -2.58 7.81
N HIS A 404 -6.56 -3.73 8.41
CA HIS A 404 -7.60 -4.68 8.83
C HIS A 404 -8.47 -4.07 9.94
N LYS A 405 -9.73 -4.48 10.04
CA LYS A 405 -10.71 -3.95 11.02
C LYS A 405 -10.30 -4.17 12.49
N GLY A 406 -9.51 -5.20 12.77
CA GLY A 406 -8.99 -5.52 14.11
C GLY A 406 -7.69 -6.31 14.11
N ASN A 407 -7.13 -6.54 15.30
CA ASN A 407 -6.01 -7.48 15.48
C ASN A 407 -6.56 -8.92 15.38
N PRO A 408 -6.01 -9.80 14.52
CA PRO A 408 -6.46 -11.19 14.37
C PRO A 408 -6.53 -11.99 15.69
N LEU A 409 -5.78 -11.60 16.71
CA LEU A 409 -5.81 -12.26 18.03
C LEU A 409 -6.99 -11.82 18.92
N ASN A 410 -7.62 -10.68 18.62
CA ASN A 410 -8.73 -10.10 19.41
C ASN A 410 -10.08 -10.16 18.68
N THR A 411 -10.14 -10.81 17.51
CA THR A 411 -11.41 -11.03 16.80
C THR A 411 -12.26 -12.03 17.57
N LYS A 412 -13.08 -11.52 18.49
CA LYS A 412 -14.29 -12.21 18.93
C LYS A 412 -15.25 -12.16 17.76
N PHE A 413 -15.65 -13.33 17.25
CA PHE A 413 -16.78 -13.45 16.35
C PHE A 413 -18.02 -13.07 17.17
N CYS A 414 -18.51 -11.85 16.98
CA CYS A 414 -19.74 -11.40 17.62
C CYS A 414 -20.90 -11.76 16.70
N ASP A 415 -21.93 -12.39 17.27
CA ASP A 415 -23.19 -12.60 16.60
C ASP A 415 -23.92 -11.27 16.36
N GLU A 416 -24.61 -11.28 15.22
CA GLU A 416 -25.58 -10.34 14.67
C GLU A 416 -25.85 -9.04 15.43
N LYS A 417 -25.62 -7.92 14.73
CA LYS A 417 -26.44 -6.72 14.92
C LYS A 417 -27.38 -6.57 13.73
N ASN A 418 -28.61 -7.05 13.93
CA ASN A 418 -29.78 -6.56 13.20
C ASN A 418 -29.96 -5.08 13.54
N GLY A 419 -29.76 -4.22 12.54
CA GLY A 419 -30.04 -2.80 12.61
C GLY A 419 -30.68 -2.38 11.30
N GLU A 420 -32.00 -2.20 11.32
CA GLU A 420 -32.73 -1.56 10.24
C GLU A 420 -32.16 -0.15 10.00
N SER A 421 -31.69 0.11 8.77
CA SER A 421 -31.30 1.45 8.35
C SER A 421 -32.54 2.22 7.92
N PRO A 422 -32.79 3.45 8.41
CA PRO A 422 -33.93 4.25 7.96
C PRO A 422 -33.71 4.70 6.51
N SER A 423 -34.57 4.27 5.59
CA SER A 423 -34.48 4.65 4.17
C SER A 423 -34.88 6.11 3.93
N VAL A 424 -33.93 7.04 4.00
CA VAL A 424 -34.15 8.46 3.60
C VAL A 424 -34.29 8.59 2.07
N LEU A 425 -33.85 7.60 1.29
CA LEU A 425 -33.90 7.61 -0.19
C LEU A 425 -35.29 7.56 -0.82
N ALA A 426 -36.36 7.38 -0.04
CA ALA A 426 -37.72 7.40 -0.58
C ALA A 426 -38.08 8.74 -1.26
N SER A 427 -37.45 9.85 -0.87
CA SER A 427 -37.79 11.18 -1.39
C SER A 427 -37.25 11.48 -2.79
N LYS A 428 -36.18 10.79 -3.23
CA LYS A 428 -35.48 11.04 -4.51
C LYS A 428 -35.07 12.51 -4.74
N LYS A 429 -34.86 13.30 -3.68
CA LYS A 429 -34.47 14.72 -3.74
C LYS A 429 -32.98 14.90 -3.42
N VAL A 430 -32.30 15.68 -4.27
CA VAL A 430 -30.89 16.05 -4.08
C VAL A 430 -30.76 17.57 -4.16
N TYR A 431 -30.05 18.17 -3.20
CA TYR A 431 -29.73 19.60 -3.17
C TYR A 431 -28.23 19.80 -3.14
N PHE A 432 -27.71 20.56 -4.11
CA PHE A 432 -26.36 21.10 -4.07
C PHE A 432 -26.43 22.51 -3.46
N VAL A 433 -25.80 22.69 -2.30
CA VAL A 433 -25.86 23.94 -1.54
C VAL A 433 -24.55 24.71 -1.65
N TYR A 434 -24.66 25.97 -2.03
CA TYR A 434 -23.52 26.88 -2.18
C TYR A 434 -23.72 28.18 -1.41
N ARG A 435 -22.65 28.98 -1.29
CA ARG A 435 -22.73 30.36 -0.77
C ARG A 435 -22.84 31.34 -1.92
N GLU A 436 -23.78 32.29 -1.88
CA GLU A 436 -24.01 33.22 -2.98
C GLU A 436 -22.73 33.98 -3.39
N ASN A 437 -21.92 34.39 -2.41
CA ASN A 437 -20.64 35.06 -2.68
C ASN A 437 -19.54 34.14 -3.26
N GLN A 438 -19.75 32.83 -3.32
CA GLN A 438 -18.85 31.84 -3.94
C GLN A 438 -19.38 31.32 -5.29
N LYS A 439 -20.53 31.81 -5.77
CA LYS A 439 -21.20 31.31 -6.99
C LYS A 439 -20.34 31.34 -8.24
N GLN A 440 -19.50 32.36 -8.38
CA GLN A 440 -18.63 32.56 -9.55
C GLN A 440 -17.26 31.87 -9.42
N VAL A 441 -16.97 31.25 -8.27
CA VAL A 441 -15.72 30.52 -8.07
C VAL A 441 -15.76 29.21 -8.85
N ALA A 442 -14.70 28.92 -9.61
CA ALA A 442 -14.64 27.76 -10.50
C ALA A 442 -14.99 26.43 -9.81
N SER A 443 -14.49 26.18 -8.59
CA SER A 443 -14.81 24.94 -7.87
C SER A 443 -16.29 24.82 -7.50
N THR A 444 -16.93 25.92 -7.05
CA THR A 444 -18.38 25.96 -6.78
C THR A 444 -19.18 25.77 -8.06
N TYR A 445 -18.75 26.39 -9.16
CA TYR A 445 -19.43 26.28 -10.44
C TYR A 445 -19.35 24.87 -11.02
N MET A 446 -18.16 24.26 -11.05
CA MET A 446 -17.99 22.90 -11.57
C MET A 446 -18.64 21.87 -10.64
N ARG A 447 -18.23 21.83 -9.37
CA ARG A 447 -18.66 20.79 -8.41
C ARG A 447 -20.02 21.02 -7.76
N GLY A 448 -20.56 22.23 -7.88
CA GLY A 448 -21.94 22.56 -7.49
C GLY A 448 -22.87 22.54 -8.69
N TYR A 449 -22.79 23.58 -9.54
CA TYR A 449 -23.71 23.76 -10.65
C TYR A 449 -23.58 22.70 -11.75
N GLN A 450 -22.43 22.57 -12.40
CA GLN A 450 -22.27 21.64 -13.54
C GLN A 450 -22.49 20.18 -13.11
N LEU A 451 -21.97 19.78 -11.94
CA LEU A 451 -22.24 18.46 -11.39
C LEU A 451 -23.74 18.24 -11.15
N SER A 452 -24.46 19.22 -10.60
CA SER A 452 -25.93 19.10 -10.41
C SER A 452 -26.67 18.90 -11.73
N GLU A 453 -26.28 19.61 -12.80
CA GLU A 453 -26.87 19.47 -14.13
C GLU A 453 -26.55 18.09 -14.75
N ILE A 454 -25.31 17.61 -14.59
CA ILE A 454 -24.91 16.26 -15.02
C ILE A 454 -25.81 15.21 -14.36
N ILE A 455 -25.99 15.28 -13.03
CA ILE A 455 -26.82 14.32 -12.30
C ILE A 455 -28.30 14.46 -12.69
N ALA A 456 -28.82 15.68 -12.84
CA ALA A 456 -30.20 15.93 -13.25
C ALA A 456 -30.51 15.30 -14.62
N LYS A 457 -29.55 15.34 -15.55
CA LYS A 457 -29.71 14.84 -16.91
C LYS A 457 -29.55 13.32 -17.04
N GLU A 458 -28.65 12.71 -16.27
CA GLU A 458 -28.26 11.30 -16.42
C GLU A 458 -28.95 10.36 -15.40
N VAL A 459 -29.70 10.95 -14.46
CA VAL A 459 -30.42 10.23 -13.39
C VAL A 459 -31.87 10.69 -13.29
N ASP A 460 -32.68 10.31 -14.29
CA ASP A 460 -34.09 10.70 -14.47
C ASP A 460 -34.99 10.54 -13.23
N SER A 461 -34.61 9.64 -12.32
CA SER A 461 -35.38 9.39 -11.10
C SER A 461 -35.25 10.48 -10.03
N LEU A 462 -34.35 11.46 -10.17
CA LEU A 462 -34.03 12.42 -9.11
C LEU A 462 -34.54 13.83 -9.38
N SER A 463 -35.06 14.47 -8.35
CA SER A 463 -35.27 15.91 -8.31
C SER A 463 -33.98 16.57 -7.80
N VAL A 464 -33.14 17.06 -8.71
CA VAL A 464 -31.88 17.73 -8.38
C VAL A 464 -32.06 19.25 -8.38
N ASN A 465 -31.57 19.91 -7.34
CA ASN A 465 -31.67 21.36 -7.15
C ASN A 465 -30.31 21.96 -6.81
N TYR A 466 -30.02 23.16 -7.29
CA TYR A 466 -28.83 23.94 -6.94
C TYR A 466 -29.26 25.25 -6.29
N VAL A 467 -29.00 25.41 -4.98
CA VAL A 467 -29.57 26.48 -4.15
C VAL A 467 -28.52 27.12 -3.24
N ASN A 468 -28.75 28.37 -2.86
CA ASN A 468 -27.87 29.09 -1.94
C ASN A 468 -28.29 28.91 -0.46
N GLU A 469 -27.59 29.58 0.44
CA GLU A 469 -27.80 29.51 1.89
C GLU A 469 -29.17 29.99 2.38
N GLU A 470 -29.96 30.71 1.58
CA GLU A 470 -31.28 31.20 2.00
C GLU A 470 -32.31 30.06 2.11
N TYR A 471 -32.05 28.93 1.44
CA TYR A 471 -32.97 27.80 1.36
C TYR A 471 -32.79 26.77 2.48
N LEU A 472 -31.77 26.89 3.33
CA LEU A 472 -31.38 25.86 4.32
C LEU A 472 -32.54 25.35 5.17
N SER A 473 -33.38 26.25 5.67
CA SER A 473 -34.53 25.91 6.54
C SER A 473 -35.66 25.18 5.81
N SER A 474 -35.74 25.31 4.48
CA SER A 474 -36.78 24.72 3.64
C SER A 474 -36.44 23.31 3.14
N ILE A 475 -35.15 22.94 3.14
CA ILE A 475 -34.69 21.64 2.65
C ILE A 475 -34.98 20.56 3.70
N LYS A 476 -35.78 19.55 3.32
CA LYS A 476 -36.19 18.46 4.22
C LYS A 476 -36.15 17.11 3.51
N ASN A 477 -35.79 16.07 4.26
CA ASN A 477 -35.79 14.68 3.82
C ASN A 477 -35.07 14.47 2.47
N ALA A 478 -33.91 15.08 2.27
CA ALA A 478 -33.14 15.03 1.02
C ALA A 478 -31.67 14.66 1.25
N LEU A 479 -30.97 14.28 0.17
CA LEU A 479 -29.51 14.29 0.16
C LEU A 479 -29.03 15.72 -0.11
N VAL A 480 -28.24 16.27 0.81
CA VAL A 480 -27.71 17.65 0.71
C VAL A 480 -26.20 17.60 0.53
N VAL A 481 -25.75 17.94 -0.68
CA VAL A 481 -24.34 18.06 -1.04
C VAL A 481 -23.89 19.49 -0.79
N ILE A 482 -23.01 19.70 0.18
CA ILE A 482 -22.48 21.01 0.55
C ILE A 482 -21.15 21.24 -0.16
N THR A 483 -21.09 22.30 -0.96
CA THR A 483 -19.92 22.65 -1.77
C THR A 483 -18.75 23.20 -0.94
N LYS A 484 -17.52 23.05 -1.45
CA LYS A 484 -16.29 23.63 -0.88
C LYS A 484 -16.45 25.10 -0.47
N GLY A 485 -17.04 25.92 -1.36
CA GLY A 485 -17.26 27.34 -1.09
C GLY A 485 -18.08 27.60 0.19
N PHE A 486 -19.11 26.78 0.43
CA PHE A 486 -19.92 26.85 1.63
C PHE A 486 -19.16 26.33 2.86
N LEU A 487 -18.49 25.19 2.74
CA LEU A 487 -17.75 24.55 3.83
C LEU A 487 -16.64 25.41 4.43
N LYS A 488 -16.06 26.35 3.68
CA LYS A 488 -15.04 27.29 4.17
C LYS A 488 -15.48 28.09 5.39
N LYS A 489 -16.77 28.46 5.47
CA LYS A 489 -17.32 29.29 6.56
C LYS A 489 -18.57 28.69 7.21
N ALA A 490 -18.92 27.45 6.90
CA ALA A 490 -20.04 26.75 7.53
C ALA A 490 -19.90 26.71 9.07
N THR A 491 -20.99 26.98 9.77
CA THR A 491 -21.12 26.83 11.23
C THR A 491 -21.71 25.47 11.58
N LYS A 492 -21.59 25.04 12.85
CA LYS A 492 -22.25 23.80 13.30
C LYS A 492 -23.77 23.94 13.24
N ASP A 493 -24.31 25.09 13.61
CA ASP A 493 -25.76 25.34 13.68
C ASP A 493 -26.42 25.22 12.31
N GLU A 494 -25.77 25.72 11.24
CA GLU A 494 -26.28 25.58 9.87
C GLU A 494 -26.35 24.11 9.43
N ILE A 495 -25.37 23.30 9.81
CA ILE A 495 -25.35 21.87 9.50
C ILE A 495 -26.35 21.10 10.36
N SER A 496 -26.45 21.44 11.66
CA SER A 496 -27.44 20.85 12.58
C SER A 496 -28.86 21.13 12.11
N LEU A 497 -29.16 22.36 11.67
CA LEU A 497 -30.45 22.72 11.09
C LEU A 497 -30.83 21.80 9.90
N LEU A 498 -29.90 21.59 8.98
CA LEU A 498 -30.13 20.67 7.87
C LEU A 498 -30.34 19.22 8.37
N LYS A 499 -29.57 18.79 9.37
CA LYS A 499 -29.68 17.44 9.93
C LYS A 499 -31.03 17.19 10.61
N GLU A 500 -31.48 18.13 11.43
CA GLU A 500 -32.75 18.10 12.16
C GLU A 500 -33.96 18.03 11.21
N ASN A 501 -33.81 18.56 9.99
CA ASN A 501 -34.80 18.48 8.92
C ASN A 501 -34.85 17.10 8.21
N GLY A 502 -34.19 16.07 8.75
CA GLY A 502 -34.22 14.70 8.22
C GLY A 502 -33.35 14.50 6.97
N ASN A 503 -32.41 15.40 6.70
CA ASN A 503 -31.53 15.32 5.54
C ASN A 503 -30.29 14.44 5.80
N ILE A 504 -29.81 13.78 4.76
CA ILE A 504 -28.46 13.17 4.71
C ILE A 504 -27.48 14.25 4.25
N ILE A 505 -26.44 14.50 5.03
CA ILE A 505 -25.48 15.58 4.79
C ILE A 505 -24.19 15.03 4.19
N ALA A 506 -23.91 15.43 2.95
CA ALA A 506 -22.70 15.08 2.22
C ALA A 506 -21.80 16.30 2.02
N PHE A 507 -20.52 16.17 2.36
CA PHE A 507 -19.54 17.24 2.17
C PHE A 507 -18.63 16.97 0.98
N ASP A 508 -18.55 17.93 0.05
CA ASP A 508 -17.56 17.94 -1.03
C ASP A 508 -16.55 19.06 -0.79
N PHE A 509 -15.43 18.71 -0.15
CA PHE A 509 -14.33 19.64 0.10
C PHE A 509 -13.48 19.91 -1.14
N VAL A 510 -13.69 19.18 -2.23
CA VAL A 510 -12.86 19.19 -3.44
C VAL A 510 -11.39 18.97 -3.09
N ASP A 511 -10.56 20.00 -3.07
CA ASP A 511 -9.13 19.96 -2.76
C ASP A 511 -8.78 20.49 -1.35
N ASP A 512 -9.75 21.05 -0.60
CA ASP A 512 -9.49 21.59 0.75
C ASP A 512 -9.36 20.45 1.80
N PRO A 513 -8.53 20.61 2.84
CA PRO A 513 -8.52 19.68 3.96
C PRO A 513 -9.85 19.72 4.72
N PRO A 514 -10.35 18.58 5.21
CA PRO A 514 -11.62 18.53 5.93
C PRO A 514 -11.51 19.23 7.30
N ARG A 515 -12.60 19.89 7.72
CA ARG A 515 -12.72 20.50 9.04
C ARG A 515 -13.26 19.47 10.04
N GLU A 516 -12.40 18.86 10.86
CA GLU A 516 -12.75 17.74 11.77
C GLU A 516 -14.03 17.97 12.59
N GLN A 517 -14.20 19.19 13.12
CA GLN A 517 -15.38 19.57 13.90
C GLN A 517 -16.70 19.47 13.13
N LEU A 518 -16.68 19.66 11.81
CA LEU A 518 -17.84 19.49 10.92
C LEU A 518 -17.96 18.03 10.47
N VAL A 519 -16.85 17.34 10.23
CA VAL A 519 -16.87 15.92 9.85
C VAL A 519 -17.62 15.08 10.88
N ALA A 520 -17.51 15.43 12.17
CA ALA A 520 -18.24 14.77 13.24
C ALA A 520 -19.76 14.68 12.98
N ILE A 521 -20.36 15.69 12.35
CA ILE A 521 -21.82 15.81 12.16
C ILE A 521 -22.30 15.49 10.74
N CYS A 522 -21.39 15.27 9.77
CA CYS A 522 -21.76 14.81 8.43
C CYS A 522 -22.07 13.31 8.38
N ASP A 523 -22.83 12.90 7.36
CA ASP A 523 -23.09 11.49 7.03
C ASP A 523 -22.09 10.96 6.01
N VAL A 524 -21.79 11.78 5.00
CA VAL A 524 -20.99 11.39 3.84
C VAL A 524 -19.85 12.36 3.61
N LEU A 525 -18.67 11.81 3.34
CA LEU A 525 -17.54 12.53 2.79
C LEU A 525 -17.39 12.19 1.31
N ILE A 526 -17.68 13.15 0.43
CA ILE A 526 -17.44 13.00 -1.00
C ILE A 526 -15.98 13.31 -1.28
N ALA A 527 -15.27 12.33 -1.83
CA ALA A 527 -13.91 12.50 -2.31
C ALA A 527 -13.93 12.85 -3.81
N SER A 528 -13.21 13.90 -4.19
CA SER A 528 -13.03 14.32 -5.59
C SER A 528 -11.72 13.82 -6.21
N SER A 529 -10.87 13.19 -5.40
CA SER A 529 -9.58 12.60 -5.75
C SER A 529 -9.35 11.30 -4.99
N ILE A 530 -8.52 10.41 -5.55
CA ILE A 530 -8.20 9.10 -4.97
C ILE A 530 -7.45 9.29 -3.66
N GLN A 531 -6.46 10.19 -3.63
CA GLN A 531 -5.73 10.50 -2.41
C GLN A 531 -6.64 11.02 -1.29
N GLN A 532 -7.66 11.83 -1.62
CA GLN A 532 -8.65 12.29 -0.64
C GLN A 532 -9.50 11.13 -0.09
N LEU A 533 -9.93 10.22 -0.95
CA LEU A 533 -10.68 9.03 -0.54
C LEU A 533 -9.88 8.17 0.43
N LEU A 534 -8.61 7.94 0.11
CA LEU A 534 -7.70 7.18 0.98
C LEU A 534 -7.47 7.88 2.32
N TYR A 535 -7.34 9.20 2.31
CA TYR A 535 -7.28 10.00 3.52
C TYR A 535 -8.55 9.82 4.36
N TYR A 536 -9.74 9.94 3.77
CA TYR A 536 -10.99 9.74 4.51
C TYR A 536 -11.13 8.34 5.10
N LYS A 537 -10.82 7.28 4.33
CA LYS A 537 -10.86 5.90 4.83
C LYS A 537 -9.89 5.67 5.99
N LYS A 538 -8.73 6.33 5.97
CA LYS A 538 -7.71 6.20 7.01
C LYS A 538 -8.05 6.97 8.30
N TYR A 539 -8.49 8.22 8.17
CA TYR A 539 -8.65 9.13 9.30
C TYR A 539 -10.09 9.23 9.82
N PHE A 540 -11.09 8.88 8.99
CA PHE A 540 -12.51 8.85 9.35
C PHE A 540 -13.17 7.51 8.98
N PRO A 541 -12.65 6.36 9.48
CA PRO A 541 -13.12 5.03 9.07
C PRO A 541 -14.59 4.74 9.42
N SER A 542 -15.18 5.47 10.38
CA SER A 542 -16.60 5.36 10.74
C SER A 542 -17.54 6.18 9.87
N LYS A 543 -17.02 7.00 8.95
CA LYS A 543 -17.82 7.83 8.04
C LYS A 543 -17.92 7.17 6.67
N LEU A 544 -19.10 7.25 6.06
CA LEU A 544 -19.25 6.85 4.66
C LEU A 544 -18.42 7.80 3.81
N SER A 545 -17.40 7.27 3.15
CA SER A 545 -16.56 8.01 2.21
C SER A 545 -16.75 7.44 0.81
N HIS A 546 -17.07 8.31 -0.14
CA HIS A 546 -17.47 7.90 -1.49
C HIS A 546 -16.77 8.72 -2.56
N MET A 547 -16.33 8.06 -3.64
CA MET A 547 -15.71 8.74 -4.77
C MET A 547 -16.77 9.37 -5.67
N ILE A 548 -16.60 10.65 -5.98
CA ILE A 548 -17.21 11.29 -7.15
C ILE A 548 -16.09 12.01 -7.87
N THR A 549 -15.50 11.33 -8.84
CA THR A 549 -14.39 11.80 -9.68
C THR A 549 -14.68 13.20 -10.22
N HIS A 550 -13.65 14.03 -10.35
CA HIS A 550 -13.81 15.35 -10.92
C HIS A 550 -14.12 15.26 -12.43
N HIS A 551 -15.28 15.76 -12.86
CA HIS A 551 -15.60 15.82 -14.29
C HIS A 551 -14.72 16.84 -15.01
N THR A 552 -14.50 16.64 -16.30
CA THR A 552 -13.97 17.71 -17.16
C THR A 552 -15.02 18.80 -17.34
N ASP A 553 -14.63 20.04 -17.60
CA ASP A 553 -15.57 21.12 -17.93
C ASP A 553 -16.40 20.72 -19.18
N PRO A 554 -17.74 20.53 -19.06
CA PRO A 554 -18.59 20.13 -20.18
C PRO A 554 -18.66 21.18 -21.30
N GLU A 555 -18.22 22.41 -21.04
CA GLU A 555 -18.14 23.46 -22.06
C GLU A 555 -16.96 23.27 -23.03
N ILE A 556 -16.00 22.40 -22.72
CA ILE A 556 -14.88 22.09 -23.62
C ILE A 556 -15.40 21.17 -24.75
N PRO A 557 -15.28 21.59 -26.02
CA PRO A 557 -15.74 20.78 -27.14
C PRO A 557 -14.93 19.48 -27.27
N ASN A 558 -15.52 18.46 -27.86
CA ASN A 558 -14.77 17.25 -28.24
C ASN A 558 -13.91 17.60 -29.46
N LEU A 559 -12.59 17.68 -29.26
CA LEU A 559 -11.65 18.09 -30.29
C LEU A 559 -11.14 16.89 -31.08
N PRO A 560 -10.97 16.98 -32.41
CA PRO A 560 -10.38 15.90 -33.20
C PRO A 560 -8.91 15.70 -32.82
N TYR A 561 -8.44 14.46 -32.90
CA TYR A 561 -7.05 14.12 -32.64
C TYR A 561 -6.15 14.64 -33.77
N LYS A 562 -5.18 15.51 -33.44
CA LYS A 562 -4.19 16.04 -34.39
C LYS A 562 -2.95 15.17 -34.48
N THR A 563 -2.62 14.70 -35.69
CA THR A 563 -1.49 13.80 -35.98
C THR A 563 -0.40 14.42 -36.85
N ASP A 564 -0.55 15.68 -37.25
CA ASP A 564 0.29 16.37 -38.23
C ASP A 564 1.64 16.83 -37.65
N LYS A 565 1.65 17.31 -36.41
CA LYS A 565 2.88 17.75 -35.71
C LYS A 565 2.72 17.58 -34.20
N SER A 566 3.78 17.17 -33.51
CA SER A 566 3.82 17.21 -32.04
C SER A 566 3.82 18.66 -31.52
N SER A 567 2.84 19.04 -30.70
CA SER A 567 2.74 20.36 -30.07
C SER A 567 2.31 20.24 -28.61
N ILE A 568 3.02 20.94 -27.72
CA ILE A 568 2.81 20.88 -26.27
C ILE A 568 2.30 22.22 -25.76
N GLY A 569 1.21 22.22 -24.97
CA GLY A 569 0.58 23.43 -24.43
C GLY A 569 0.38 23.39 -22.91
N TYR A 570 0.73 24.48 -22.22
CA TYR A 570 0.33 24.72 -20.83
C TYR A 570 -0.91 25.61 -20.79
N PHE A 571 -1.94 25.19 -20.03
CA PHE A 571 -3.17 25.96 -19.84
C PHE A 571 -3.33 26.27 -18.35
N GLY A 572 -3.13 27.51 -17.92
CA GLY A 572 -3.20 27.86 -16.50
C GLY A 572 -2.55 29.20 -16.15
N GLU A 573 -2.53 29.54 -14.86
CA GLU A 573 -1.76 30.69 -14.38
C GLU A 573 -0.27 30.37 -14.35
N LEU A 574 0.57 31.31 -14.82
CA LEU A 574 2.02 31.10 -14.93
C LEU A 574 2.69 30.83 -13.57
N VAL A 575 2.20 31.47 -12.50
CA VAL A 575 2.72 31.29 -11.13
C VAL A 575 2.58 29.86 -10.60
N ASN A 576 1.65 29.09 -11.18
CA ASN A 576 1.40 27.70 -10.79
C ASN A 576 2.25 26.71 -11.61
N ALA A 577 2.79 27.11 -12.77
CA ALA A 577 3.67 26.29 -13.59
C ALA A 577 5.10 26.28 -13.04
N LYS A 578 5.76 25.11 -13.07
CA LYS A 578 7.22 25.02 -12.92
C LYS A 578 7.84 25.07 -14.31
N TRP A 579 8.75 26.00 -14.55
CA TRP A 579 9.39 26.19 -15.87
C TRP A 579 10.75 26.93 -15.72
N ARG A 580 11.55 26.91 -16.81
CA ARG A 580 12.85 27.59 -16.99
C ARG A 580 12.85 28.22 -18.39
N ASP A 581 13.74 29.19 -18.63
CA ASP A 581 13.78 30.01 -19.86
C ASP A 581 13.86 29.22 -21.18
N ASP A 582 14.29 27.96 -21.17
CA ASP A 582 14.36 27.07 -22.34
C ASP A 582 13.08 26.25 -22.61
N ILE A 583 12.10 26.28 -21.70
CA ILE A 583 10.82 25.58 -21.83
C ILE A 583 9.82 26.35 -22.72
N PRO A 584 9.67 27.69 -22.64
CA PRO A 584 8.76 28.45 -23.50
C PRO A 584 8.98 28.27 -25.00
N ASP A 585 10.20 27.96 -25.44
CA ASP A 585 10.49 27.67 -26.87
C ASP A 585 9.93 26.30 -27.32
N LYS A 586 9.66 25.40 -26.38
CA LYS A 586 9.17 24.03 -26.62
C LYS A 586 7.70 23.83 -26.23
N VAL A 587 7.17 24.68 -25.33
CA VAL A 587 5.81 24.59 -24.78
C VAL A 587 5.09 25.92 -24.96
N GLY A 588 3.94 25.90 -25.62
CA GLY A 588 3.07 27.08 -25.73
C GLY A 588 2.36 27.37 -24.41
N PHE A 589 2.55 28.56 -23.83
CA PHE A 589 1.87 28.97 -22.60
C PHE A 589 0.60 29.76 -22.91
N VAL A 590 -0.55 29.13 -22.67
CA VAL A 590 -1.88 29.74 -22.78
C VAL A 590 -2.37 30.09 -21.37
N LEU A 591 -2.31 31.38 -21.03
CA LEU A 591 -2.57 31.83 -19.66
C LEU A 591 -4.06 32.00 -19.38
N THR A 592 -4.51 31.49 -18.23
CA THR A 592 -5.91 31.61 -17.76
C THR A 592 -5.96 32.36 -16.44
N ASN A 593 -7.05 33.06 -16.14
CA ASN A 593 -7.27 33.67 -14.82
C ASN A 593 -8.38 32.90 -14.07
N THR A 594 -8.07 32.34 -12.90
CA THR A 594 -9.04 31.53 -12.14
C THR A 594 -10.16 32.34 -11.47
N LYS A 595 -10.01 33.68 -11.39
CA LYS A 595 -11.01 34.60 -10.79
C LYS A 595 -12.04 35.11 -11.80
N THR A 596 -11.78 34.97 -13.09
CA THR A 596 -12.64 35.44 -14.19
C THR A 596 -12.84 34.31 -15.18
N ARG A 597 -14.07 33.86 -15.43
CA ARG A 597 -14.39 32.75 -16.36
C ARG A 597 -14.21 33.17 -17.83
N THR A 598 -12.97 33.46 -18.23
CA THR A 598 -12.56 33.77 -19.60
C THR A 598 -12.54 32.48 -20.42
N LYS A 599 -13.17 32.47 -21.59
CA LYS A 599 -13.34 31.28 -22.45
C LYS A 599 -12.35 31.22 -23.61
N GLU A 600 -11.54 32.26 -23.79
CA GLU A 600 -10.64 32.46 -24.93
C GLU A 600 -9.56 31.37 -25.01
N TRP A 601 -9.16 30.79 -23.88
CA TRP A 601 -8.18 29.70 -23.86
C TRP A 601 -8.76 28.37 -24.37
N ILE A 602 -10.09 28.19 -24.38
CA ILE A 602 -10.73 26.93 -24.81
C ILE A 602 -10.50 26.72 -26.31
N SER A 603 -10.54 27.78 -27.12
CA SER A 603 -10.23 27.67 -28.56
C SER A 603 -8.78 27.30 -28.83
N GLU A 604 -7.85 27.64 -27.92
CA GLU A 604 -6.44 27.28 -28.06
C GLU A 604 -6.16 25.80 -27.83
N LEU A 605 -7.02 25.08 -27.09
CA LEU A 605 -6.86 23.64 -26.84
C LEU A 605 -6.69 22.84 -28.14
N ALA A 606 -7.40 23.26 -29.20
CA ALA A 606 -7.32 22.60 -30.50
C ALA A 606 -5.92 22.67 -31.15
N ASN A 607 -5.02 23.53 -30.68
CA ASN A 607 -3.69 23.73 -31.24
C ASN A 607 -2.62 22.77 -30.66
N TYR A 608 -2.97 22.00 -29.63
CA TYR A 608 -2.01 21.18 -28.88
C TYR A 608 -2.47 19.72 -28.76
N ASN A 609 -1.57 18.77 -29.00
CA ASN A 609 -1.83 17.33 -28.82
C ASN A 609 -1.13 16.71 -27.61
N CYS A 610 -0.42 17.54 -26.84
CA CYS A 610 0.06 17.19 -25.50
C CYS A 610 -0.10 18.37 -24.55
N HIS A 611 -0.50 18.09 -23.31
CA HIS A 611 -0.64 19.11 -22.28
C HIS A 611 0.55 19.07 -21.33
N TYR A 612 1.08 20.23 -20.97
CA TYR A 612 2.10 20.38 -19.94
C TYR A 612 1.43 20.62 -18.58
N ALA A 613 1.76 19.81 -17.57
CA ALA A 613 1.14 19.88 -16.25
C ALA A 613 2.14 19.80 -15.09
N VAL A 614 3.37 20.26 -15.30
CA VAL A 614 4.39 20.40 -14.24
C VAL A 614 4.15 21.68 -13.44
N ARG A 615 4.15 21.59 -12.11
CA ARG A 615 3.72 22.67 -11.21
C ARG A 615 4.70 22.97 -10.10
N ASN A 616 4.66 24.20 -9.60
CA ASN A 616 5.34 24.56 -8.35
C ASN A 616 4.54 23.99 -7.17
N ARG A 617 5.19 23.20 -6.30
CA ARG A 617 4.58 22.68 -5.07
C ARG A 617 4.50 23.78 -4.01
N ARG A 618 3.37 23.85 -3.30
CA ARG A 618 3.23 24.66 -2.09
C ARG A 618 2.95 23.73 -0.91
N GLU A 619 3.51 24.04 0.27
CA GLU A 619 3.34 23.22 1.48
C GLU A 619 1.87 23.05 1.93
N ILE A 620 0.98 23.94 1.48
CA ILE A 620 -0.45 24.01 1.86
C ILE A 620 -1.35 23.27 0.85
N ASP A 621 -0.79 22.65 -0.20
CA ASP A 621 -1.59 21.98 -1.21
C ASP A 621 -2.30 20.75 -0.63
N GLY A 622 -3.65 20.79 -0.59
CA GLY A 622 -4.49 19.65 -0.21
C GLY A 622 -4.60 18.60 -1.33
N PHE A 623 -5.68 17.82 -1.33
CA PHE A 623 -5.85 16.66 -2.23
C PHE A 623 -6.29 17.06 -3.64
N LYS A 624 -5.43 17.73 -4.41
CA LYS A 624 -5.76 18.23 -5.75
C LYS A 624 -6.23 17.12 -6.71
N PRO A 625 -7.43 17.23 -7.29
CA PRO A 625 -7.92 16.32 -8.32
C PRO A 625 -7.08 16.34 -9.61
N PHE A 626 -7.15 15.26 -10.38
CA PHE A 626 -6.43 15.08 -11.65
C PHE A 626 -7.03 15.86 -12.85
N LEU A 627 -7.61 17.04 -12.59
CA LEU A 627 -8.38 17.80 -13.57
C LEU A 627 -7.59 18.13 -14.85
N LYS A 628 -6.31 18.51 -14.76
CA LYS A 628 -5.49 18.78 -15.96
C LYS A 628 -5.34 17.55 -16.85
N GLY A 629 -5.24 16.36 -16.24
CA GLY A 629 -5.23 15.08 -16.96
C GLY A 629 -6.56 14.77 -17.62
N PHE A 630 -7.67 14.98 -16.91
CA PHE A 630 -9.02 14.84 -17.48
C PHE A 630 -9.28 15.81 -18.63
N THR A 631 -8.80 17.05 -18.54
CA THR A 631 -8.87 18.02 -19.64
C THR A 631 -8.03 17.57 -20.84
N ALA A 632 -6.79 17.11 -20.63
CA ALA A 632 -5.94 16.57 -21.70
C ALA A 632 -6.60 15.37 -22.39
N ALA A 633 -7.09 14.41 -21.60
CA ALA A 633 -7.76 13.23 -22.10
C ALA A 633 -9.03 13.58 -22.89
N HIS A 634 -9.85 14.51 -22.41
CA HIS A 634 -11.04 14.98 -23.12
C HIS A 634 -10.70 15.60 -24.49
N CYS A 635 -9.57 16.31 -24.58
CA CYS A 635 -9.06 16.88 -25.83
C CYS A 635 -8.39 15.84 -26.75
N ASN A 636 -8.37 14.56 -26.37
CA ASN A 636 -7.62 13.49 -27.03
C ASN A 636 -6.12 13.79 -27.10
N SER A 637 -5.57 14.41 -26.05
CA SER A 637 -4.16 14.79 -25.96
C SER A 637 -3.41 13.94 -24.93
N ALA A 638 -2.11 13.74 -25.17
CA ALA A 638 -1.18 13.25 -24.14
C ALA A 638 -0.99 14.29 -23.02
N ILE A 639 -0.31 13.92 -21.94
CA ILE A 639 0.01 14.83 -20.83
C ILE A 639 1.43 14.58 -20.32
N ILE A 640 2.22 15.63 -20.14
CA ILE A 640 3.51 15.59 -19.46
C ILE A 640 3.31 16.05 -18.02
N ILE A 641 3.57 15.18 -17.06
CA ILE A 641 3.30 15.40 -15.65
C ILE A 641 4.21 14.55 -14.76
N PRO A 642 4.70 15.04 -13.60
CA PRO A 642 5.51 14.23 -12.70
C PRO A 642 4.71 13.08 -12.05
N LYS A 643 5.36 11.93 -11.84
CA LYS A 643 4.82 10.76 -11.12
C LYS A 643 4.21 11.11 -9.76
N SER A 644 4.78 12.12 -9.12
CA SER A 644 4.46 12.54 -7.76
C SER A 644 3.27 13.51 -7.68
N GLU A 645 2.71 13.95 -8.81
CA GLU A 645 1.62 14.93 -8.88
C GLU A 645 0.25 14.29 -8.62
N GLY A 646 -0.33 14.54 -7.44
CA GLY A 646 -1.69 14.14 -7.09
C GLY A 646 -2.01 12.69 -7.44
N ASP A 647 -3.15 12.46 -8.11
CA ASP A 647 -3.59 11.13 -8.52
C ASP A 647 -2.97 10.64 -9.85
N ALA A 648 -2.01 11.35 -10.46
CA ALA A 648 -1.53 11.06 -11.81
C ALA A 648 -1.16 9.58 -12.01
N ARG A 649 -0.45 9.00 -11.03
CA ARG A 649 -0.02 7.61 -11.07
C ARG A 649 -1.17 6.59 -11.04
N PHE A 650 -2.31 6.91 -10.41
CA PHE A 650 -3.47 5.99 -10.39
C PHE A 650 -4.25 5.99 -11.71
N TYR A 651 -4.23 7.10 -12.45
CA TYR A 651 -4.91 7.22 -13.74
C TYR A 651 -4.02 6.84 -14.92
N LEU A 652 -2.73 7.16 -14.86
CA LEU A 652 -1.78 6.95 -15.94
C LEU A 652 -0.98 5.64 -15.81
N THR A 653 -0.75 5.18 -14.58
CA THR A 653 0.21 4.12 -14.20
C THR A 653 1.66 4.45 -14.57
N SER A 654 2.62 3.78 -13.93
CA SER A 654 4.06 4.11 -14.02
C SER A 654 4.71 3.80 -15.36
N ASP A 655 4.02 3.07 -16.23
CA ASP A 655 4.41 2.73 -17.60
C ASP A 655 3.87 3.73 -18.64
N TYR A 656 3.15 4.78 -18.23
CA TYR A 656 2.79 5.87 -19.13
C TYR A 656 4.05 6.57 -19.65
N PRO A 657 4.30 6.60 -20.97
CA PRO A 657 5.56 7.06 -21.56
C PRO A 657 6.00 8.49 -21.23
N TYR A 658 5.05 9.37 -20.91
CA TYR A 658 5.31 10.80 -20.74
C TYR A 658 5.12 11.25 -19.28
N LEU A 659 5.25 10.31 -18.34
CA LEU A 659 5.23 10.56 -16.91
C LEU A 659 6.66 10.87 -16.43
N CYS A 660 6.92 12.10 -15.99
CA CYS A 660 8.26 12.48 -15.51
C CYS A 660 8.58 11.73 -14.22
N GLU A 661 9.79 11.20 -14.07
CA GLU A 661 10.22 10.50 -12.85
C GLU A 661 10.21 11.44 -11.63
N THR A 662 10.59 12.69 -11.87
CA THR A 662 10.70 13.77 -10.88
C THR A 662 10.04 15.04 -11.42
N ASP A 663 9.91 16.06 -10.57
CA ASP A 663 9.52 17.40 -11.00
C ASP A 663 10.75 18.28 -11.31
N GLU A 664 11.97 17.73 -11.33
CA GLU A 664 13.17 18.46 -11.71
C GLU A 664 13.14 18.82 -13.20
N LEU A 665 13.51 20.05 -13.54
CA LEU A 665 13.28 20.58 -14.89
C LEU A 665 14.10 19.88 -15.97
N ASP A 666 15.25 19.31 -15.63
CA ASP A 666 16.06 18.53 -16.58
C ASP A 666 15.36 17.21 -16.96
N ASP A 667 14.70 16.55 -16.01
CA ASP A 667 13.89 15.34 -16.27
C ASP A 667 12.61 15.67 -17.06
N VAL A 668 12.00 16.81 -16.76
CA VAL A 668 10.87 17.35 -17.54
C VAL A 668 11.28 17.64 -18.99
N LEU A 669 12.44 18.26 -19.21
CA LEU A 669 12.95 18.53 -20.54
C LEU A 669 13.27 17.25 -21.32
N ALA A 670 13.88 16.26 -20.67
CA ALA A 670 14.10 14.95 -21.26
C ALA A 670 12.77 14.29 -21.69
N THR A 671 11.72 14.44 -20.87
CA THR A 671 10.38 13.93 -21.19
C THR A 671 9.73 14.67 -22.36
N ILE A 672 9.90 16.01 -22.45
CA ILE A 672 9.45 16.81 -23.60
C ILE A 672 10.13 16.34 -24.89
N GLU A 673 11.44 16.13 -24.85
CA GLU A 673 12.21 15.67 -26.01
C GLU A 673 11.81 14.23 -26.40
N HIS A 674 11.58 13.36 -25.42
CA HIS A 674 11.07 12.00 -25.65
C HIS A 674 9.68 12.01 -26.29
N TYR A 675 8.77 12.88 -25.85
CA TYR A 675 7.46 13.04 -26.50
C TYR A 675 7.59 13.42 -27.97
N HIS A 676 8.41 14.42 -28.29
CA HIS A 676 8.65 14.81 -29.68
C HIS A 676 9.27 13.69 -30.52
N ALA A 677 10.25 12.96 -29.97
CA ALA A 677 10.94 11.88 -30.68
C ALA A 677 10.06 10.64 -30.91
N SER A 678 9.15 10.35 -29.98
CA SER A 678 8.27 9.17 -30.03
C SER A 678 6.90 9.47 -30.66
N PHE A 679 6.60 10.72 -31.05
CA PHE A 679 5.30 11.09 -31.60
C PHE A 679 4.93 10.24 -32.82
N GLY A 680 3.75 9.61 -32.79
CA GLY A 680 3.27 8.70 -33.83
C GLY A 680 3.81 7.27 -33.76
N SER A 681 4.73 6.96 -32.85
CA SER A 681 5.23 5.59 -32.62
C SER A 681 4.20 4.68 -31.93
N SER A 682 4.55 3.41 -31.73
CA SER A 682 3.75 2.47 -30.92
C SER A 682 3.66 2.90 -29.45
N GLU A 683 4.72 3.47 -28.90
CA GLU A 683 4.75 4.00 -27.53
C GLU A 683 3.78 5.17 -27.37
N HIS A 684 3.76 6.09 -28.33
CA HIS A 684 2.78 7.17 -28.36
C HIS A 684 1.35 6.65 -28.46
N ARG A 685 1.09 5.64 -29.31
CA ARG A 685 -0.24 5.00 -29.39
C ARG A 685 -0.67 4.39 -28.06
N PHE A 686 0.25 3.74 -27.35
CA PHE A 686 0.01 3.20 -26.01
C PHE A 686 -0.33 4.28 -24.99
N ALA A 687 0.39 5.41 -25.00
CA ALA A 687 0.04 6.58 -24.18
C ALA A 687 -1.40 7.05 -24.48
N MET A 688 -1.80 7.07 -25.76
CA MET A 688 -3.15 7.45 -26.16
C MET A 688 -4.22 6.41 -25.79
N ASP A 689 -3.89 5.11 -25.73
CA ASP A 689 -4.79 4.08 -25.17
C ASP A 689 -5.09 4.37 -23.68
N ILE A 690 -4.07 4.72 -22.91
CA ILE A 690 -4.22 5.11 -21.49
C ILE A 690 -5.11 6.35 -21.38
N MET A 691 -4.83 7.40 -22.18
CA MET A 691 -5.62 8.63 -22.15
C MET A 691 -7.08 8.42 -22.54
N ARG A 692 -7.41 7.41 -23.36
CA ARG A 692 -8.81 7.04 -23.64
C ARG A 692 -9.53 6.50 -22.40
N SER A 693 -8.88 5.67 -21.58
CA SER A 693 -9.44 5.24 -20.28
C SER A 693 -9.61 6.42 -19.33
N VAL A 694 -8.62 7.30 -19.24
CA VAL A 694 -8.70 8.54 -18.44
C VAL A 694 -9.87 9.44 -18.89
N LYS A 695 -10.07 9.59 -20.21
CA LYS A 695 -11.19 10.37 -20.78
C LYS A 695 -12.53 9.80 -20.33
N TYR A 696 -12.71 8.48 -20.40
CA TYR A 696 -13.95 7.82 -20.00
C TYR A 696 -14.31 8.12 -18.54
N ARG A 697 -13.33 8.12 -17.63
CA ARG A 697 -13.53 8.34 -16.20
C ARG A 697 -14.02 9.74 -15.82
N SER A 698 -13.80 10.74 -16.66
CA SER A 698 -14.25 12.10 -16.41
C SER A 698 -15.50 12.49 -17.20
N THR A 699 -16.13 11.52 -17.88
CA THR A 699 -17.38 11.74 -18.62
C THR A 699 -18.59 11.93 -17.70
N PRO A 700 -19.62 12.70 -18.13
CA PRO A 700 -20.88 12.81 -17.39
C PRO A 700 -21.51 11.46 -17.03
N GLN A 701 -21.44 10.48 -17.93
CA GLN A 701 -21.99 9.14 -17.72
C GLN A 701 -21.27 8.41 -16.59
N TYR A 702 -19.94 8.46 -16.57
CA TYR A 702 -19.13 7.84 -15.53
C TYR A 702 -19.40 8.46 -14.15
N ILE A 703 -19.38 9.80 -14.08
CA ILE A 703 -19.65 10.54 -12.83
C ILE A 703 -21.06 10.25 -12.29
N SER A 704 -22.04 10.16 -13.18
CA SER A 704 -23.42 9.84 -12.80
C SER A 704 -23.56 8.41 -12.27
N ARG A 705 -22.76 7.46 -12.79
CA ARG A 705 -22.68 6.10 -12.24
C ARG A 705 -22.09 6.10 -10.83
N GLU A 706 -21.04 6.86 -10.57
CA GLU A 706 -20.48 7.00 -9.22
C GLU A 706 -21.50 7.60 -8.25
N PHE A 707 -22.28 8.60 -8.70
CA PHE A 707 -23.37 9.19 -7.91
C PHE A 707 -24.50 8.19 -7.63
N LYS A 708 -24.90 7.37 -8.62
CA LYS A 708 -25.87 6.27 -8.43
C LYS A 708 -25.37 5.26 -7.39
N LYS A 709 -24.07 4.94 -7.40
CA LYS A 709 -23.45 4.07 -6.38
C LYS A 709 -23.50 4.69 -4.98
N LEU A 710 -23.28 6.01 -4.86
CA LEU A 710 -23.45 6.72 -3.58
C LEU A 710 -24.87 6.55 -3.07
N LEU A 711 -25.86 6.82 -3.91
CA LEU A 711 -27.27 6.66 -3.56
C LEU A 711 -27.63 5.22 -3.18
N SER A 712 -26.99 4.22 -3.76
CA SER A 712 -27.23 2.81 -3.41
C SER A 712 -26.55 2.40 -2.08
N SER A 713 -25.63 3.23 -1.58
CA SER A 713 -24.88 2.99 -0.34
C SER A 713 -25.49 3.69 0.87
N LEU A 714 -26.46 4.58 0.64
CA LEU A 714 -27.27 5.27 1.64
C LEU A 714 -28.54 4.47 1.94
#